data_AF-A0A4Q7PKB4-F1
#
_entry.id   AF-A0A4Q7PKB4-F1
#
_cell.length_a   1.000
_cell.length_b   1.000
_cell.length_c   1.000
_cell.angle_alpha   90.00
_cell.angle_beta   90.00
_cell.angle_gamma   90.00
#
_symmetry.space_group_name_H-M   'P 1'
#
loop_
_entity.id
_entity.type
_entity.pdbx_description
1 polymer ?
#
loop_
_entity_poly.entity_id
_entity_poly.type
_entity_poly.pdbx_seq_one_letter_code
_entity_poly.pdbx_strand_id
1 'polypeptide(L)'
;MKKVYKWYVLGAAAAVYLGYLFSGVMPPGTTLMALDQERMLDVFQHPFGNYFNENTGKMVMLALGIYVCWMLWDMARPKKYRLGREHGSAAWGDVEDLSRRLKSKREMSNRILSEHLRISLDTHMTQINNNMMVIGGSGAGKSTAILLPNIHNISTSMVITDPKGELLRTLGGYLQHEGVMVKVLDLINMKQSVQYNPFVYLRDQASVRRLISNIFENTKDKGASKGEQIWEDAAKMYLEALFLYVWLERPKPSQNIPEILRLMSLAKVDEECRTLGELDQIFSVLPQDHPARETYCRMMQAAGDTVRSVLFTANARMQAFYNEDLQHILQADQIDLASLGIGYLGDKKTKTVIFCVIPDSDKTYNFIVGMLYTQLFNELYYQADILYAGRLPIPVTIWMDEFANVALPDDFVTVNSTVRSREIYLSIILQNISQLKALFKDYWETILGNCDQMIYLGGNDPGTFEYISKLLDHETIDKRSESQSMGRSPGSSKSHDTLQRSLMTPGEVRKLSKKDSLILIRGEDPVIDRKYQTFRKKWFIALKQVPPYKAAKREEQKKLQILNQSSLNHFLRLQENGENVVIYEIPMEDLARFKGEKITKEFRNYGVAAAEDSETGSKTEERKRAGSVIEYMLKYDLDSAQQKEVQEGIRAGLSEQEILLYLKPFYTSEQMRERRLLIQEFLG
;
A
#
# COMPACT_ATOMS: atom_id res chain seq x y z
N MET A 1 -22.37 -54.50 14.86
CA MET A 1 -23.82 -54.68 15.07
C MET A 1 -24.21 -55.33 16.39
N LYS A 2 -23.65 -56.47 16.82
CA LYS A 2 -24.08 -57.20 18.04
C LYS A 2 -24.00 -56.41 19.37
N LYS A 3 -23.09 -55.43 19.53
CA LYS A 3 -22.96 -54.64 20.77
C LYS A 3 -24.06 -53.59 20.96
N VAL A 4 -24.57 -53.00 19.88
CA VAL A 4 -25.58 -51.93 19.92
C VAL A 4 -26.96 -52.50 20.30
N TYR A 5 -27.30 -53.68 19.80
CA TYR A 5 -28.54 -54.37 20.13
C TYR A 5 -28.67 -54.71 21.63
N LYS A 6 -27.55 -55.01 22.30
CA LYS A 6 -27.56 -55.29 23.74
C LYS A 6 -28.02 -54.08 24.57
N TRP A 7 -27.63 -52.87 24.18
CA TRP A 7 -28.05 -51.65 24.87
C TRP A 7 -29.53 -51.34 24.65
N TYR A 8 -30.07 -51.61 23.47
CA TYR A 8 -31.51 -51.44 23.23
C TYR A 8 -32.35 -52.48 24.00
N VAL A 9 -31.87 -53.72 24.13
CA VAL A 9 -32.54 -54.75 24.95
C VAL A 9 -32.48 -54.41 26.44
N LEU A 10 -31.34 -53.93 26.94
CA LEU A 10 -31.21 -53.45 28.32
C LEU A 10 -32.12 -52.24 28.59
N GLY A 11 -32.20 -51.29 27.65
CA GLY A 11 -33.09 -50.14 27.76
C GLY A 11 -34.57 -50.52 27.75
N ALA A 12 -34.97 -51.52 26.95
CA ALA A 12 -36.33 -52.05 26.99
C ALA A 12 -36.68 -52.68 28.34
N ALA A 13 -35.75 -53.46 28.93
CA ALA A 13 -35.94 -54.04 30.27
C ALA A 13 -36.06 -52.95 31.35
N ALA A 14 -35.27 -51.88 31.25
CA ALA A 14 -35.37 -50.72 32.14
C ALA A 14 -36.72 -49.98 31.96
N ALA A 15 -37.20 -49.83 30.72
CA ALA A 15 -38.51 -49.22 30.44
C ALA A 15 -39.67 -50.05 31.02
N VAL A 16 -39.59 -51.38 30.94
CA VAL A 16 -40.56 -52.29 31.59
C VAL A 16 -40.54 -52.10 33.11
N TYR A 17 -39.36 -52.07 33.71
CA TYR A 17 -39.22 -51.88 35.16
C TYR A 17 -39.70 -50.50 35.62
N LEU A 18 -39.40 -49.44 34.87
CA LEU A 18 -39.93 -48.10 35.13
C LEU A 18 -41.45 -48.08 35.02
N GLY A 19 -42.02 -48.70 33.98
CA GLY A 19 -43.48 -48.84 33.85
C GLY A 19 -44.11 -49.59 35.03
N TYR A 20 -43.44 -50.61 35.56
CA TYR A 20 -43.84 -51.33 36.77
C TYR A 20 -43.78 -50.45 38.03
N LEU A 21 -42.72 -49.66 38.23
CA LEU A 21 -42.63 -48.74 39.37
C LEU A 21 -43.68 -47.62 39.28
N PHE A 22 -43.88 -47.02 38.10
CA PHE A 22 -44.92 -46.02 37.88
C PHE A 22 -46.33 -46.57 38.13
N SER A 23 -46.54 -47.86 37.90
CA SER A 23 -47.77 -48.54 38.27
C SER A 23 -48.04 -48.49 39.78
N GLY A 24 -47.02 -48.68 40.61
CA GLY A 24 -47.15 -48.67 42.08
C GLY A 24 -47.55 -47.33 42.66
N VAL A 25 -47.18 -46.24 41.97
CA VAL A 25 -47.52 -44.87 42.35
C VAL A 25 -49.02 -44.60 42.20
N MET A 26 -49.75 -45.35 41.37
CA MET A 26 -51.19 -45.14 41.14
C MET A 26 -52.08 -45.99 42.06
N PRO A 27 -53.12 -45.39 42.70
CA PRO A 27 -54.15 -46.12 43.44
C PRO A 27 -54.96 -47.10 42.57
N PRO A 28 -55.47 -48.22 43.13
CA PRO A 28 -56.43 -49.08 42.45
C PRO A 28 -57.72 -48.30 42.13
N GLY A 29 -58.15 -48.30 40.86
CA GLY A 29 -59.42 -47.69 40.43
C GLY A 29 -59.37 -46.25 39.92
N THR A 30 -58.18 -45.61 39.79
CA THR A 30 -58.05 -44.23 39.28
C THR A 30 -57.61 -44.15 37.82
N THR A 31 -58.02 -43.08 37.14
CA THR A 31 -57.52 -42.67 35.82
C THR A 31 -56.13 -42.04 35.90
N LEU A 32 -55.40 -42.08 34.79
CA LEU A 32 -53.98 -41.73 34.56
C LEU A 32 -53.46 -40.38 35.11
N MET A 33 -54.30 -39.53 35.72
CA MET A 33 -53.94 -38.18 36.18
C MET A 33 -53.90 -38.01 37.71
N ALA A 34 -54.13 -39.06 38.50
CA ALA A 34 -54.02 -39.00 39.96
C ALA A 34 -52.68 -39.55 40.45
N LEU A 35 -51.61 -38.74 40.33
CA LEU A 35 -50.29 -39.03 40.90
C LEU A 35 -50.29 -38.65 42.39
N ASP A 36 -50.18 -39.65 43.25
CA ASP A 36 -50.07 -39.47 44.69
C ASP A 36 -48.59 -39.31 45.10
N GLN A 37 -48.24 -38.14 45.65
CA GLN A 37 -46.86 -37.80 46.02
C GLN A 37 -46.34 -38.66 47.19
N GLU A 38 -47.20 -39.08 48.11
CA GLU A 38 -46.79 -39.91 49.24
C GLU A 38 -46.43 -41.33 48.80
N ARG A 39 -47.22 -41.92 47.90
CA ARG A 39 -46.93 -43.22 47.27
C ARG A 39 -45.70 -43.20 46.39
N MET A 40 -45.44 -42.08 45.72
CA MET A 40 -44.22 -41.93 44.94
C MET A 40 -42.99 -42.08 45.84
N LEU A 41 -42.98 -41.42 47.01
CA LEU A 41 -41.89 -41.51 47.97
C LEU A 41 -41.69 -42.94 48.50
N ASP A 42 -42.79 -43.65 48.76
CA ASP A 42 -42.77 -45.05 49.22
C ASP A 42 -42.19 -46.02 48.16
N VAL A 43 -42.59 -45.87 46.90
CA VAL A 43 -42.05 -46.66 45.77
C VAL A 43 -40.55 -46.42 45.56
N PHE A 44 -40.07 -45.18 45.78
CA PHE A 44 -38.65 -44.88 45.69
C PHE A 44 -37.84 -45.45 46.86
N GLN A 45 -38.41 -45.54 48.06
CA GLN A 45 -37.76 -46.12 49.24
C GLN A 45 -37.73 -47.65 49.19
N HIS A 46 -38.68 -48.28 48.49
CA HIS A 46 -38.80 -49.74 48.38
C HIS A 46 -38.85 -50.25 46.93
N PRO A 47 -37.79 -50.04 46.12
CA PRO A 47 -37.82 -50.30 44.67
C PRO A 47 -38.13 -51.75 44.27
N PHE A 48 -37.85 -52.74 45.13
CA PHE A 48 -38.13 -54.16 44.88
C PHE A 48 -39.44 -54.65 45.54
N GLY A 49 -40.32 -53.73 45.94
CA GLY A 49 -41.65 -54.04 46.47
C GLY A 49 -42.60 -54.65 45.42
N ASN A 50 -43.71 -55.23 45.89
CA ASN A 50 -44.76 -55.75 45.01
C ASN A 50 -45.80 -54.67 44.71
N TYR A 51 -45.74 -54.13 43.50
CA TYR A 51 -46.54 -53.00 43.02
C TYR A 51 -47.53 -53.39 41.91
N PHE A 52 -47.79 -54.70 41.77
CA PHE A 52 -48.66 -55.22 40.74
C PHE A 52 -50.12 -54.81 40.98
N ASN A 53 -50.74 -54.15 40.01
CA ASN A 53 -52.13 -53.72 40.04
C ASN A 53 -52.77 -53.75 38.64
N GLU A 54 -54.07 -53.41 38.54
CA GLU A 54 -54.81 -53.42 37.27
C GLU A 54 -54.22 -52.47 36.19
N ASN A 55 -53.47 -51.45 36.60
CA ASN A 55 -52.87 -50.45 35.73
C ASN A 55 -51.44 -50.81 35.29
N THR A 56 -50.83 -51.89 35.82
CA THR A 56 -49.45 -52.30 35.50
C THR A 56 -49.27 -52.58 34.01
N GLY A 57 -50.20 -53.31 33.40
CA GLY A 57 -50.14 -53.60 31.97
C GLY A 57 -50.18 -52.31 31.11
N LYS A 58 -50.99 -51.33 31.50
CA LYS A 58 -51.13 -50.05 30.76
C LYS A 58 -49.88 -49.19 30.89
N MET A 59 -49.29 -49.09 32.09
CA MET A 59 -48.08 -48.29 32.32
C MET A 59 -46.84 -48.90 31.67
N VAL A 60 -46.69 -50.23 31.71
CA VAL A 60 -45.62 -50.94 31.01
C VAL A 60 -45.74 -50.74 29.49
N MET A 61 -46.95 -50.83 28.93
CA MET A 61 -47.19 -50.57 27.51
C MET A 61 -46.88 -49.12 27.11
N LEU A 62 -47.23 -48.14 27.94
CA LEU A 62 -46.95 -46.72 27.69
C LEU A 62 -45.43 -46.43 27.75
N ALA A 63 -44.74 -46.96 28.77
CA ALA A 63 -43.28 -46.81 28.90
C ALA A 63 -42.53 -47.51 27.74
N LEU A 64 -42.96 -48.71 27.35
CA LEU A 64 -42.44 -49.39 26.16
C LEU A 64 -42.73 -48.61 24.88
N GLY A 65 -43.93 -48.03 24.72
CA GLY A 65 -44.29 -47.21 23.57
C GLY A 65 -43.40 -45.97 23.44
N ILE A 66 -43.17 -45.24 24.54
CA ILE A 66 -42.25 -44.10 24.58
C ILE A 66 -40.82 -44.54 24.24
N TYR A 67 -40.37 -45.68 24.79
CA TYR A 67 -39.05 -46.23 24.52
C TYR A 67 -38.86 -46.64 23.05
N VAL A 68 -39.85 -47.28 22.46
CA VAL A 68 -39.84 -47.66 21.04
C VAL A 68 -39.83 -46.41 20.16
N CYS A 69 -40.63 -45.38 20.48
CA CYS A 69 -40.59 -44.11 19.76
C CYS A 69 -39.21 -43.44 19.85
N TRP A 70 -38.57 -43.45 21.03
CA TRP A 70 -37.21 -42.94 21.21
C TRP A 70 -36.17 -43.76 20.44
N MET A 71 -36.26 -45.09 20.47
CA MET A 71 -35.38 -46.00 19.75
C MET A 71 -35.50 -45.81 18.24
N LEU A 72 -36.73 -45.73 17.73
CA LEU A 72 -37.01 -45.46 16.32
C LEU A 72 -36.49 -44.09 15.92
N TRP A 73 -36.64 -43.07 16.77
CA TRP A 73 -36.06 -41.76 16.54
C TRP A 73 -34.53 -41.80 16.49
N ASP A 74 -33.86 -42.48 17.43
CA ASP A 74 -32.41 -42.62 17.49
C ASP A 74 -31.85 -43.39 16.28
N MET A 75 -32.56 -44.44 15.83
CA MET A 75 -32.22 -45.18 14.62
C MET A 75 -32.48 -44.39 13.34
N ALA A 76 -33.53 -43.57 13.30
CA ALA A 76 -33.89 -42.74 12.16
C ALA A 76 -33.11 -41.42 12.11
N ARG A 77 -32.33 -41.07 13.15
CA ARG A 77 -31.47 -39.88 13.14
C ARG A 77 -30.49 -39.99 11.95
N PRO A 78 -30.56 -39.08 10.97
CA PRO A 78 -29.68 -39.13 9.81
C PRO A 78 -28.24 -38.88 10.27
N LYS A 79 -27.42 -39.94 10.25
CA LYS A 79 -25.98 -39.83 10.48
C LYS A 79 -25.34 -39.24 9.23
N LYS A 80 -24.60 -38.14 9.39
CA LYS A 80 -23.88 -37.47 8.30
C LYS A 80 -22.57 -38.22 8.02
N TYR A 81 -22.64 -39.30 7.26
CA TYR A 81 -21.46 -40.02 6.80
C TYR A 81 -20.79 -39.26 5.64
N ARG A 82 -19.47 -39.05 5.74
CA ARG A 82 -18.63 -38.49 4.67
C ARG A 82 -17.51 -39.48 4.34
N LEU A 83 -17.88 -40.57 3.67
CA LEU A 83 -16.94 -41.63 3.28
C LEU A 83 -15.74 -41.05 2.50
N GLY A 84 -14.53 -41.40 2.93
CA GLY A 84 -13.27 -40.93 2.34
C GLY A 84 -12.91 -39.47 2.65
N ARG A 85 -13.72 -38.76 3.46
CA ARG A 85 -13.49 -37.36 3.87
C ARG A 85 -13.81 -37.15 5.35
N GLU A 86 -13.70 -38.22 6.14
CA GLU A 86 -14.11 -38.25 7.55
C GLU A 86 -13.24 -37.35 8.43
N HIS A 87 -11.95 -37.28 8.08
CA HIS A 87 -10.92 -36.53 8.82
C HIS A 87 -10.43 -35.27 8.10
N GLY A 88 -10.97 -34.99 6.91
CA GLY A 88 -10.59 -33.86 6.08
C GLY A 88 -10.65 -34.21 4.59
N SER A 89 -10.77 -33.19 3.75
CA SER A 89 -10.92 -33.32 2.29
C SER A 89 -9.85 -32.57 1.51
N ALA A 90 -8.75 -32.17 2.16
CA ALA A 90 -7.64 -31.51 1.49
C ALA A 90 -7.05 -32.45 0.42
N ALA A 91 -6.72 -31.88 -0.73
CA ALA A 91 -6.10 -32.58 -1.85
C ALA A 91 -5.13 -31.66 -2.59
N TRP A 92 -4.28 -32.24 -3.44
CA TRP A 92 -3.44 -31.47 -4.35
C TRP A 92 -4.20 -31.13 -5.62
N GLY A 93 -4.15 -29.86 -6.03
CA GLY A 93 -4.68 -29.43 -7.32
C GLY A 93 -3.75 -29.76 -8.49
N ASP A 94 -4.31 -29.78 -9.70
CA ASP A 94 -3.53 -29.85 -10.94
C ASP A 94 -3.14 -28.44 -11.40
N VAL A 95 -1.84 -28.20 -11.54
CA VAL A 95 -1.26 -26.90 -11.92
C VAL A 95 -1.72 -26.49 -13.32
N GLU A 96 -1.75 -27.42 -14.27
CA GLU A 96 -2.08 -27.10 -15.66
C GLU A 96 -3.55 -26.75 -15.82
N ASP A 97 -4.43 -27.49 -15.14
CA ASP A 97 -5.87 -27.19 -15.14
C ASP A 97 -6.18 -25.87 -14.45
N LEU A 98 -5.56 -25.63 -13.28
CA LEU A 98 -5.70 -24.37 -12.54
C LEU A 98 -5.25 -23.18 -13.39
N SER A 99 -4.08 -23.27 -14.02
CA SER A 99 -3.55 -22.25 -14.93
C SER A 99 -4.48 -22.03 -16.13
N ARG A 100 -5.04 -23.11 -16.71
CA ARG A 100 -5.97 -23.02 -17.85
C ARG A 100 -7.25 -22.27 -17.49
N ARG A 101 -7.78 -22.48 -16.29
CA ARG A 101 -8.99 -21.81 -15.79
C ARG A 101 -8.77 -20.34 -15.47
N LEU A 102 -7.63 -20.01 -14.85
CA LEU A 102 -7.39 -18.69 -14.28
C LEU A 102 -6.63 -17.71 -15.20
N LYS A 103 -5.94 -18.20 -16.24
CA LYS A 103 -5.21 -17.34 -17.17
C LYS A 103 -6.12 -16.66 -18.19
N SER A 104 -5.77 -15.43 -18.55
CA SER A 104 -6.33 -14.78 -19.73
C SER A 104 -5.59 -15.20 -20.99
N LYS A 105 -6.22 -14.96 -22.15
CA LYS A 105 -5.60 -15.19 -23.47
C LYS A 105 -4.39 -14.28 -23.74
N ARG A 106 -4.35 -13.10 -23.12
CA ARG A 106 -3.28 -12.12 -23.31
C ARG A 106 -2.19 -12.36 -22.28
N GLU A 107 -1.01 -12.76 -22.74
CA GLU A 107 0.11 -13.08 -21.86
C GLU A 107 0.51 -11.91 -20.94
N MET A 108 0.51 -10.69 -21.50
CA MET A 108 0.80 -9.44 -20.78
C MET A 108 -0.23 -9.08 -19.72
N SER A 109 -1.41 -9.71 -19.72
CA SER A 109 -2.47 -9.50 -18.72
C SER A 109 -2.45 -10.54 -17.61
N ASN A 110 -1.47 -11.45 -17.63
CA ASN A 110 -1.33 -12.52 -16.66
C ASN A 110 -0.16 -12.26 -15.72
N ARG A 111 -0.36 -12.48 -14.42
CA ARG A 111 0.72 -12.59 -13.44
C ARG A 111 1.31 -13.99 -13.45
N ILE A 112 2.62 -14.06 -13.27
CA ILE A 112 3.41 -15.28 -13.23
C ILE A 112 3.61 -15.71 -11.77
N LEU A 113 3.10 -16.89 -11.39
CA LEU A 113 3.24 -17.44 -10.03
C LEU A 113 4.34 -18.50 -9.96
N SER A 114 4.50 -19.28 -11.03
CA SER A 114 5.50 -20.34 -11.16
C SER A 114 5.81 -20.62 -12.64
N GLU A 115 6.55 -21.69 -12.92
CA GLU A 115 6.92 -22.08 -14.28
C GLU A 115 5.68 -22.32 -15.17
N HIS A 116 4.64 -22.97 -14.65
CA HIS A 116 3.45 -23.34 -15.42
C HIS A 116 2.16 -22.62 -14.97
N LEU A 117 2.16 -21.97 -13.80
CA LEU A 117 0.98 -21.30 -13.26
C LEU A 117 0.95 -19.81 -13.57
N ARG A 118 -0.13 -19.39 -14.23
CA ARG A 118 -0.45 -17.99 -14.54
C ARG A 118 -1.85 -17.67 -14.04
N ILE A 119 -2.05 -16.43 -13.59
CA ILE A 119 -3.36 -15.92 -13.18
C ILE A 119 -3.64 -14.59 -13.87
N SER A 120 -4.84 -14.39 -14.39
CA SER A 120 -5.22 -13.09 -14.96
C SER A 120 -5.31 -12.03 -13.87
N LEU A 121 -4.87 -10.81 -14.19
CA LEU A 121 -5.08 -9.65 -13.33
C LEU A 121 -6.52 -9.11 -13.39
N ASP A 122 -7.35 -9.59 -14.32
CA ASP A 122 -8.75 -9.18 -14.37
C ASP A 122 -9.54 -9.84 -13.22
N THR A 123 -9.82 -9.06 -12.17
CA THR A 123 -10.54 -9.52 -10.99
C THR A 123 -12.00 -9.88 -11.27
N HIS A 124 -12.61 -9.42 -12.37
CA HIS A 124 -13.96 -9.81 -12.77
C HIS A 124 -13.99 -11.22 -13.34
N MET A 125 -12.93 -11.59 -14.05
CA MET A 125 -12.77 -12.95 -14.56
C MET A 125 -12.46 -13.93 -13.43
N THR A 126 -11.46 -13.61 -12.60
CA THR A 126 -10.93 -14.56 -11.63
C THR A 126 -11.71 -14.59 -10.33
N GLN A 127 -12.44 -13.50 -10.00
CA GLN A 127 -13.08 -13.28 -8.69
C GLN A 127 -12.11 -13.34 -7.49
N ILE A 128 -10.80 -13.34 -7.78
CA ILE A 128 -9.71 -13.45 -6.83
C ILE A 128 -9.08 -12.07 -6.61
N ASN A 129 -8.73 -11.75 -5.37
CA ASN A 129 -7.93 -10.58 -5.06
C ASN A 129 -6.51 -10.75 -5.62
N ASN A 130 -6.01 -9.72 -6.29
CA ASN A 130 -4.64 -9.68 -6.81
C ASN A 130 -3.60 -9.29 -5.75
N ASN A 131 -3.97 -9.11 -4.48
CA ASN A 131 -2.99 -9.03 -3.40
C ASN A 131 -2.30 -10.39 -3.22
N MET A 132 -0.98 -10.37 -3.12
CA MET A 132 -0.13 -11.55 -3.04
C MET A 132 0.82 -11.47 -1.85
N MET A 133 1.01 -12.62 -1.19
CA MET A 133 2.05 -12.84 -0.21
C MET A 133 3.09 -13.84 -0.74
N VAL A 134 4.36 -13.47 -0.71
CA VAL A 134 5.49 -14.35 -1.07
C VAL A 134 6.37 -14.55 0.14
N ILE A 135 6.53 -15.79 0.59
CA ILE A 135 7.34 -16.16 1.75
C ILE A 135 8.50 -17.03 1.30
N GLY A 136 9.73 -16.60 1.60
CA GLY A 136 10.89 -17.46 1.41
C GLY A 136 12.17 -16.92 2.03
N GLY A 137 13.01 -17.81 2.56
CA GLY A 137 14.28 -17.43 3.18
C GLY A 137 15.24 -16.69 2.24
N SER A 138 16.37 -16.22 2.78
CA SER A 138 17.45 -15.70 1.95
C SER A 138 17.92 -16.76 0.95
N GLY A 139 18.12 -16.37 -0.32
CA GLY A 139 18.49 -17.30 -1.40
C GLY A 139 17.37 -18.24 -1.87
N ALA A 140 16.14 -18.12 -1.39
CA ALA A 140 15.01 -18.96 -1.84
C ALA A 140 14.55 -18.67 -3.29
N GLY A 141 15.05 -17.59 -3.90
CA GLY A 141 14.72 -17.18 -5.25
C GLY A 141 13.49 -16.26 -5.35
N LYS A 142 13.19 -15.46 -4.31
CA LYS A 142 12.07 -14.49 -4.32
C LYS A 142 12.13 -13.55 -5.52
N SER A 143 13.21 -12.78 -5.61
CA SER A 143 13.39 -11.79 -6.67
C SER A 143 13.57 -12.46 -8.04
N THR A 144 14.27 -13.60 -8.10
CA THR A 144 14.54 -14.28 -9.37
C THR A 144 13.35 -15.06 -9.94
N ALA A 145 12.56 -15.75 -9.12
CA ALA A 145 11.44 -16.57 -9.59
C ALA A 145 10.12 -15.79 -9.67
N ILE A 146 9.95 -14.71 -8.89
CA ILE A 146 8.69 -13.94 -8.86
C ILE A 146 8.87 -12.53 -9.43
N LEU A 147 9.79 -11.71 -8.90
CA LEU A 147 9.84 -10.28 -9.27
C LEU A 147 10.31 -10.08 -10.71
N LEU A 148 11.50 -10.59 -11.06
CA LEU A 148 12.06 -10.43 -12.41
C LEU A 148 11.09 -10.81 -13.55
N PRO A 149 10.44 -12.00 -13.54
CA PRO A 149 9.52 -12.34 -14.62
C PRO A 149 8.27 -11.47 -14.66
N ASN A 150 7.76 -11.02 -13.51
CA ASN A 150 6.58 -10.16 -13.47
C ASN A 150 6.88 -8.70 -13.87
N ILE A 151 8.05 -8.17 -13.50
CA ILE A 151 8.52 -6.85 -13.95
C ILE A 151 8.73 -6.87 -15.47
N HIS A 152 9.35 -7.94 -15.99
CA HIS A 152 9.54 -8.13 -17.43
C HIS A 152 8.23 -8.23 -18.23
N ASN A 153 7.17 -8.78 -17.63
CA ASN A 153 5.86 -8.90 -18.28
C ASN A 153 5.08 -7.57 -18.35
N ILE A 154 5.51 -6.52 -17.63
CA ILE A 154 4.97 -5.15 -17.69
C ILE A 154 3.43 -5.11 -17.72
N SER A 155 2.77 -5.89 -16.87
CA SER A 155 1.30 -6.02 -16.93
C SER A 155 0.58 -4.77 -16.43
N THR A 156 1.19 -4.07 -15.48
CA THR A 156 0.63 -2.92 -14.76
C THR A 156 1.68 -1.81 -14.66
N SER A 157 1.28 -0.61 -14.23
CA SER A 157 2.22 0.32 -13.62
C SER A 157 2.77 -0.30 -12.33
N MET A 158 4.00 0.04 -11.93
CA MET A 158 4.64 -0.61 -10.79
C MET A 158 5.38 0.36 -9.87
N VAL A 159 5.36 0.07 -8.58
CA VAL A 159 6.27 0.65 -7.60
C VAL A 159 7.04 -0.49 -6.96
N ILE A 160 8.37 -0.44 -7.00
CA ILE A 160 9.23 -1.56 -6.64
C ILE A 160 10.23 -1.08 -5.59
N THR A 161 10.23 -1.67 -4.41
CA THR A 161 11.37 -1.55 -3.49
C THR A 161 12.47 -2.47 -3.96
N ASP A 162 13.66 -1.92 -4.18
CA ASP A 162 14.81 -2.62 -4.74
C ASP A 162 16.01 -2.43 -3.81
N PRO A 163 16.15 -3.27 -2.77
CA PRO A 163 17.35 -3.29 -1.96
C PRO A 163 18.57 -3.48 -2.87
N LYS A 164 19.57 -2.59 -2.76
CA LYS A 164 20.84 -2.63 -3.54
C LYS A 164 20.72 -2.29 -5.04
N GLY A 165 19.52 -2.04 -5.56
CA GLY A 165 19.35 -1.65 -6.96
C GLY A 165 19.59 -2.80 -7.96
N GLU A 166 19.41 -4.06 -7.56
CA GLU A 166 19.66 -5.23 -8.43
C GLU A 166 18.61 -5.37 -9.52
N LEU A 167 17.33 -5.10 -9.21
CA LEU A 167 16.24 -5.18 -10.16
C LEU A 167 16.34 -4.07 -11.20
N LEU A 168 16.64 -2.83 -10.76
CA LEU A 168 16.88 -1.69 -11.63
C LEU A 168 18.04 -1.96 -12.59
N ARG A 169 19.15 -2.50 -12.09
CA ARG A 169 20.32 -2.82 -12.92
C ARG A 169 20.00 -3.88 -13.98
N THR A 170 19.12 -4.83 -13.65
CA THR A 170 18.78 -5.95 -14.52
C THR A 170 17.74 -5.58 -15.58
N LEU A 171 16.71 -4.81 -15.20
CA LEU A 171 15.53 -4.56 -16.05
C LEU A 171 15.31 -3.10 -16.41
N GLY A 172 15.94 -2.14 -15.73
CA GLY A 172 15.67 -0.71 -15.95
C GLY A 172 15.93 -0.26 -17.38
N GLY A 173 17.02 -0.72 -18.00
CA GLY A 173 17.32 -0.41 -19.41
C GLY A 173 16.34 -1.06 -20.39
N TYR A 174 15.85 -2.26 -20.07
CA TYR A 174 14.82 -2.94 -20.85
C TYR A 174 13.47 -2.21 -20.78
N LEU A 175 13.07 -1.78 -19.58
CA LEU A 175 11.85 -1.01 -19.41
C LEU A 175 11.89 0.31 -20.20
N GLN A 176 13.04 1.02 -20.18
CA GLN A 176 13.23 2.22 -21.00
C GLN A 176 13.13 1.90 -22.51
N HIS A 177 13.70 0.79 -22.96
CA HIS A 177 13.64 0.37 -24.36
C HIS A 177 12.21 0.01 -24.82
N GLU A 178 11.40 -0.59 -23.95
CA GLU A 178 9.99 -0.91 -24.21
C GLU A 178 9.05 0.32 -24.14
N GLY A 179 9.60 1.53 -23.93
CA GLY A 179 8.81 2.76 -23.86
C GLY A 179 8.05 2.95 -22.55
N VAL A 180 8.42 2.22 -21.49
CA VAL A 180 7.87 2.42 -20.14
C VAL A 180 8.55 3.63 -19.49
N MET A 181 7.77 4.45 -18.81
CA MET A 181 8.31 5.57 -18.04
C MET A 181 8.98 5.05 -16.77
N VAL A 182 10.31 5.01 -16.78
CA VAL A 182 11.11 4.58 -15.61
C VAL A 182 11.49 5.78 -14.77
N LYS A 183 11.14 5.75 -13.49
CA LYS A 183 11.52 6.74 -12.47
C LYS A 183 12.30 6.03 -11.37
N VAL A 184 13.35 6.65 -10.87
CA VAL A 184 14.24 6.02 -9.87
C VAL A 184 14.46 6.97 -8.71
N LEU A 185 13.86 6.66 -7.56
CA LEU A 185 14.20 7.26 -6.28
C LEU A 185 15.37 6.46 -5.70
N ASP A 186 16.57 7.02 -5.77
CA ASP A 186 17.80 6.36 -5.34
C ASP A 186 18.31 6.94 -4.02
N LEU A 187 18.20 6.18 -2.94
CA LEU A 187 18.71 6.57 -1.62
C LEU A 187 20.15 6.07 -1.36
N ILE A 188 20.74 5.33 -2.30
CA ILE A 188 22.16 4.93 -2.27
C ILE A 188 22.99 5.98 -3.02
N ASN A 189 22.58 6.35 -4.22
CA ASN A 189 23.19 7.41 -5.03
C ASN A 189 22.22 8.56 -5.26
N MET A 190 21.97 9.33 -4.19
CA MET A 190 21.02 10.43 -4.15
C MET A 190 21.22 11.49 -5.23
N LYS A 191 22.46 11.68 -5.71
CA LYS A 191 22.77 12.65 -6.77
C LYS A 191 22.19 12.30 -8.13
N GLN A 192 21.93 11.01 -8.38
CA GLN A 192 21.34 10.50 -9.63
C GLN A 192 19.85 10.18 -9.49
N SER A 193 19.31 10.32 -8.28
CA SER A 193 17.90 10.13 -7.99
C SER A 193 17.04 11.19 -8.68
N VAL A 194 15.84 10.80 -9.09
CA VAL A 194 14.79 11.76 -9.42
C VAL A 194 14.40 12.57 -8.19
N GLN A 195 13.87 13.76 -8.42
CA GLN A 195 13.39 14.63 -7.35
C GLN A 195 11.93 14.28 -7.00
N TYR A 196 11.59 14.37 -5.72
CA TYR A 196 10.29 14.07 -5.13
C TYR A 196 9.91 15.21 -4.18
N ASN A 197 8.87 15.99 -4.51
CA ASN A 197 8.42 17.07 -3.63
C ASN A 197 7.04 16.75 -3.03
N PRO A 198 6.96 16.50 -1.71
CA PRO A 198 5.69 16.15 -1.06
C PRO A 198 4.64 17.28 -1.11
N PHE A 199 5.04 18.55 -1.28
CA PHE A 199 4.11 19.68 -1.35
C PHE A 199 3.21 19.64 -2.59
N VAL A 200 3.64 18.96 -3.67
CA VAL A 200 2.85 18.82 -4.91
C VAL A 200 1.56 18.03 -4.68
N TYR A 201 1.56 17.14 -3.69
CA TYR A 201 0.45 16.22 -3.40
C TYR A 201 -0.47 16.72 -2.27
N LEU A 202 -0.23 17.93 -1.76
CA LEU A 202 -1.05 18.56 -0.73
C LEU A 202 -2.31 19.20 -1.34
N ARG A 203 -3.48 18.85 -0.81
CA ARG A 203 -4.78 19.38 -1.27
C ARG A 203 -5.49 20.26 -0.25
N ASP A 204 -5.30 19.97 1.03
CA ASP A 204 -5.97 20.62 2.14
C ASP A 204 -5.07 20.68 3.40
N GLN A 205 -5.50 21.44 4.41
CA GLN A 205 -4.76 21.54 5.68
C GLN A 205 -4.64 20.19 6.39
N ALA A 206 -5.61 19.29 6.22
CA ALA A 206 -5.51 17.94 6.77
C ALA A 206 -4.36 17.14 6.12
N SER A 207 -4.10 17.33 4.83
CA SER A 207 -2.95 16.73 4.14
C SER A 207 -1.62 17.24 4.69
N VAL A 208 -1.54 18.52 5.07
CA VAL A 208 -0.36 19.09 5.75
C VAL A 208 -0.12 18.39 7.09
N ARG A 209 -1.16 18.28 7.92
CA ARG A 209 -1.07 17.56 9.20
C ARG A 209 -0.67 16.10 9.03
N ARG A 210 -1.25 15.40 8.05
CA ARG A 210 -0.88 14.00 7.75
C ARG A 210 0.59 13.89 7.34
N LEU A 211 1.09 14.79 6.48
CA LEU A 211 2.50 14.80 6.09
C LEU A 211 3.42 14.99 7.30
N ILE A 212 3.08 15.91 8.21
CA ILE A 212 3.87 16.15 9.43
C ILE A 212 3.81 14.92 10.36
N SER A 213 2.62 14.35 10.59
CA SER A 213 2.50 13.12 11.37
C SER A 213 3.34 12.00 10.79
N ASN A 214 3.29 11.78 9.47
CA ASN A 214 4.12 10.80 8.79
C ASN A 214 5.62 11.07 9.00
N ILE A 215 6.08 12.33 8.93
CA ILE A 215 7.48 12.67 9.21
C ILE A 215 7.85 12.26 10.62
N PHE A 216 7.01 12.58 11.62
CA PHE A 216 7.27 12.22 13.02
C PHE A 216 7.27 10.72 13.23
N GLU A 217 6.26 10.00 12.73
CA GLU A 217 6.10 8.55 12.89
C GLU A 217 7.28 7.79 12.26
N ASN A 218 7.72 8.22 11.07
CA ASN A 218 8.82 7.56 10.37
C ASN A 218 10.21 7.97 10.90
N THR A 219 10.33 9.02 11.73
CA THR A 219 11.58 9.46 12.38
C THR A 219 11.62 9.19 13.89
N LYS A 220 10.59 8.53 14.43
CA LYS A 220 10.49 8.22 15.86
C LYS A 220 11.22 6.92 16.20
N ASP A 221 12.05 6.97 17.24
CA ASP A 221 12.60 5.76 17.85
C ASP A 221 11.48 4.98 18.54
N LYS A 222 11.41 3.67 18.25
CA LYS A 222 10.37 2.76 18.77
C LYS A 222 10.55 2.52 20.27
N GLY A 223 10.15 3.49 21.10
CA GLY A 223 10.26 3.41 22.56
C GLY A 223 9.89 4.68 23.35
N ALA A 224 9.43 5.75 22.70
CA ALA A 224 9.19 7.03 23.38
C ALA A 224 8.14 6.97 24.51
N SER A 225 8.41 7.71 25.57
CA SER A 225 7.57 7.77 26.78
C SER A 225 6.40 8.77 26.62
N LYS A 226 5.34 8.63 27.44
CA LYS A 226 4.18 9.54 27.41
C LYS A 226 4.53 11.02 27.67
N GLY A 227 5.63 11.31 28.37
CA GLY A 227 6.09 12.68 28.62
C GLY A 227 6.68 13.36 27.37
N GLU A 228 7.29 12.59 26.46
CA GLU A 228 7.80 13.10 25.18
C GLU A 228 6.67 13.45 24.21
N GLN A 229 5.50 12.83 24.37
CA GLN A 229 4.36 13.04 23.47
C GLN A 229 3.82 14.49 23.49
N ILE A 230 3.81 15.14 24.66
CA ILE A 230 3.38 16.55 24.78
C ILE A 230 4.29 17.48 23.97
N TRP A 231 5.61 17.25 24.04
CA TRP A 231 6.61 18.02 23.29
C TRP A 231 6.53 17.73 21.79
N GLU A 232 6.26 16.47 21.42
CA GLU A 232 6.04 16.08 20.02
C GLU A 232 4.82 16.78 19.43
N ASP A 233 3.69 16.83 20.14
CA ASP A 233 2.47 17.46 19.63
C ASP A 233 2.65 18.98 19.46
N ALA A 234 3.34 19.64 20.39
CA ALA A 234 3.71 21.04 20.25
C ALA A 234 4.69 21.29 19.09
N ALA A 235 5.65 20.38 18.85
CA ALA A 235 6.57 20.45 17.71
C ALA A 235 5.86 20.23 16.37
N LYS A 236 4.87 19.33 16.32
CA LYS A 236 4.00 19.16 15.14
C LYS A 236 3.24 20.43 14.82
N MET A 237 2.70 21.10 15.85
CA MET A 237 1.98 22.37 15.70
C MET A 237 2.89 23.50 15.18
N TYR A 238 4.13 23.58 15.66
CA TYR A 238 5.12 24.52 15.12
C TYR A 238 5.41 24.26 13.62
N LEU A 239 5.66 23.00 13.26
CA LEU A 239 5.90 22.62 11.87
C LEU A 239 4.64 22.82 11.01
N GLU A 240 3.44 22.62 11.55
CA GLU A 240 2.18 22.90 10.84
C GLU A 240 2.10 24.37 10.43
N ALA A 241 2.46 25.30 11.31
CA ALA A 241 2.52 26.72 10.96
C ALA A 241 3.50 27.00 9.81
N LEU A 242 4.71 26.42 9.85
CA LEU A 242 5.70 26.61 8.79
C LEU A 242 5.26 26.00 7.46
N PHE A 243 4.74 24.77 7.48
CA PHE A 243 4.29 24.07 6.28
C PHE A 243 3.09 24.76 5.66
N LEU A 244 2.14 25.25 6.48
CA LEU A 244 1.00 26.03 5.98
C LEU A 244 1.46 27.34 5.35
N TYR A 245 2.41 28.06 5.97
CA TYR A 245 2.96 29.27 5.38
C TYR A 245 3.65 28.99 4.04
N VAL A 246 4.48 27.94 3.97
CA VAL A 246 5.13 27.55 2.71
C VAL A 246 4.11 27.17 1.64
N TRP A 247 3.11 26.37 1.99
CA TRP A 247 2.11 25.88 1.05
C TRP A 247 1.16 26.99 0.52
N LEU A 248 0.76 27.93 1.38
CA LEU A 248 -0.22 28.97 1.04
C LEU A 248 0.42 30.23 0.44
N GLU A 249 1.58 30.66 0.94
CA GLU A 249 2.14 31.99 0.62
C GLU A 249 3.35 31.92 -0.32
N ARG A 250 4.15 30.84 -0.27
CA ARG A 250 5.37 30.78 -1.09
C ARG A 250 5.03 30.42 -2.54
N PRO A 251 5.74 30.98 -3.53
CA PRO A 251 5.60 30.58 -4.94
C PRO A 251 5.83 29.07 -5.10
N LYS A 252 5.09 28.41 -6.01
CA LYS A 252 5.18 26.94 -6.24
C LYS A 252 6.61 26.36 -6.28
N PRO A 253 7.60 26.99 -6.95
CA PRO A 253 8.98 26.46 -6.97
C PRO A 253 9.67 26.46 -5.60
N SER A 254 9.23 27.30 -4.68
CA SER A 254 9.73 27.43 -3.31
C SER A 254 8.89 26.64 -2.29
N GLN A 255 7.84 25.94 -2.74
CA GLN A 255 7.02 25.09 -1.88
C GLN A 255 7.70 23.74 -1.70
N ASN A 256 8.74 23.68 -0.87
CA ASN A 256 9.54 22.47 -0.69
C ASN A 256 10.16 22.38 0.71
N ILE A 257 10.71 21.20 1.04
CA ILE A 257 11.33 20.95 2.36
C ILE A 257 12.56 21.86 2.62
N PRO A 258 13.44 22.15 1.65
CA PRO A 258 14.54 23.10 1.86
C PRO A 258 14.08 24.49 2.33
N GLU A 259 12.95 25.01 1.84
CA GLU A 259 12.40 26.28 2.32
C GLU A 259 11.96 26.18 3.79
N ILE A 260 11.41 25.04 4.22
CA ILE A 260 11.07 24.83 5.64
C ILE A 260 12.32 24.89 6.50
N LEU A 261 13.41 24.21 6.10
CA LEU A 261 14.68 24.25 6.84
C LEU A 261 15.26 25.66 6.90
N ARG A 262 15.10 26.44 5.82
CA ARG A 262 15.47 27.86 5.78
C ARG A 262 14.69 28.64 6.84
N LEU A 263 13.36 28.49 6.90
CA LEU A 263 12.54 29.17 7.91
C LEU A 263 12.87 28.73 9.34
N MET A 264 13.15 27.45 9.55
CA MET A 264 13.59 26.93 10.86
C MET A 264 14.92 27.56 11.30
N SER A 265 15.83 27.85 10.37
CA SER A 265 17.09 28.55 10.69
C SER A 265 16.92 30.02 11.07
N LEU A 266 15.80 30.64 10.70
CA LEU A 266 15.45 32.02 11.08
C LEU A 266 14.85 32.10 12.50
N ALA A 267 14.44 30.97 13.07
CA ALA A 267 13.94 30.91 14.44
C ALA A 267 15.10 31.15 15.41
N LYS A 268 15.13 32.33 16.03
CA LYS A 268 16.07 32.69 17.10
C LYS A 268 15.30 32.85 18.40
N VAL A 269 15.82 32.26 19.47
CA VAL A 269 15.35 32.49 20.84
C VAL A 269 16.50 33.17 21.58
N ASP A 270 16.28 34.40 22.02
CA ASP A 270 17.24 35.15 22.84
C ASP A 270 17.37 34.53 24.25
N GLU A 271 18.45 34.82 24.98
CA GLU A 271 18.70 34.33 26.35
C GLU A 271 17.58 34.73 27.32
N GLU A 272 16.93 35.86 27.08
CA GLU A 272 15.79 36.35 27.87
C GLU A 272 14.43 35.77 27.46
N CYS A 273 14.39 34.84 26.48
CA CYS A 273 13.14 34.21 26.02
C CYS A 273 12.07 35.19 25.49
N ARG A 274 12.48 36.39 25.06
CA ARG A 274 11.61 37.42 24.46
C ARG A 274 11.73 37.35 22.94
N THR A 275 10.69 36.90 22.25
CA THR A 275 10.69 36.75 20.78
C THR A 275 10.60 38.10 20.06
N LEU A 276 11.61 38.40 19.23
CA LEU A 276 11.57 39.34 18.09
C LEU A 276 12.52 38.79 16.99
N GLY A 277 12.28 37.54 16.56
CA GLY A 277 13.04 36.92 15.46
C GLY A 277 12.52 37.37 14.09
N GLU A 278 13.34 37.21 13.04
CA GLU A 278 12.94 37.44 11.65
C GLU A 278 11.69 36.62 11.26
N LEU A 279 11.51 35.45 11.88
CA LEU A 279 10.35 34.60 11.70
C LEU A 279 9.05 35.22 12.25
N ASP A 280 9.10 35.88 13.42
CA ASP A 280 7.93 36.55 14.01
C ASP A 280 7.43 37.67 13.08
N GLN A 281 8.37 38.41 12.48
CA GLN A 281 8.07 39.46 11.51
C GLN A 281 7.33 38.89 10.28
N ILE A 282 7.80 37.77 9.74
CA ILE A 282 7.13 37.08 8.62
C ILE A 282 5.68 36.74 8.96
N PHE A 283 5.41 36.14 10.13
CA PHE A 283 4.05 35.76 10.52
C PHE A 283 3.17 36.95 10.90
N SER A 284 3.74 38.04 11.42
CA SER A 284 2.98 39.25 11.81
C SER A 284 2.32 39.98 10.64
N VAL A 285 2.91 39.88 9.44
CA VAL A 285 2.41 40.52 8.21
C VAL A 285 1.21 39.77 7.62
N LEU A 286 1.03 38.49 7.95
CA LEU A 286 -0.09 37.68 7.48
C LEU A 286 -1.42 38.15 8.10
N PRO A 287 -2.57 38.00 7.43
CA PRO A 287 -3.88 38.29 8.02
C PRO A 287 -4.13 37.53 9.33
N GLN A 288 -4.93 38.10 10.25
CA GLN A 288 -5.20 37.47 11.57
C GLN A 288 -5.91 36.12 11.47
N ASP A 289 -6.76 35.95 10.46
CA ASP A 289 -7.49 34.73 10.11
C ASP A 289 -6.66 33.73 9.28
N HIS A 290 -5.40 34.08 8.95
CA HIS A 290 -4.54 33.19 8.18
C HIS A 290 -4.16 31.94 9.01
N PRO A 291 -4.44 30.71 8.54
CA PRO A 291 -4.24 29.47 9.30
C PRO A 291 -2.80 29.26 9.82
N ALA A 292 -1.81 29.68 9.04
CA ALA A 292 -0.41 29.58 9.44
C ALA A 292 -0.07 30.55 10.59
N ARG A 293 -0.65 31.76 10.58
CA ARG A 293 -0.43 32.77 11.63
C ARG A 293 -1.14 32.34 12.90
N GLU A 294 -2.39 31.89 12.80
CA GLU A 294 -3.15 31.43 13.95
C GLU A 294 -2.42 30.30 14.70
N THR A 295 -1.98 29.27 13.95
CA THR A 295 -1.23 28.14 14.51
C THR A 295 0.10 28.59 15.12
N TYR A 296 0.83 29.51 14.47
CA TYR A 296 2.08 30.05 14.99
C TYR A 296 1.89 30.85 16.29
N CYS A 297 0.93 31.77 16.30
CA CYS A 297 0.64 32.61 17.46
C CYS A 297 0.21 31.78 18.68
N ARG A 298 -0.61 30.73 18.50
CA ARG A 298 -0.99 29.83 19.59
C ARG A 298 0.23 29.11 20.19
N MET A 299 1.22 28.74 19.38
CA MET A 299 2.47 28.14 19.87
C MET A 299 3.31 29.15 20.65
N MET A 300 3.43 30.37 20.12
CA MET A 300 4.23 31.46 20.73
C MET A 300 3.61 32.07 21.99
N GLN A 301 2.38 31.68 22.37
CA GLN A 301 1.78 32.06 23.66
C GLN A 301 2.35 31.27 24.86
N ALA A 302 3.06 30.17 24.61
CA ALA A 302 3.69 29.39 25.67
C ALA A 302 4.87 30.15 26.33
N ALA A 303 5.25 29.74 27.55
CA ALA A 303 6.45 30.28 28.20
C ALA A 303 7.69 30.04 27.34
N GLY A 304 8.65 30.96 27.31
CA GLY A 304 9.77 30.87 26.36
C GLY A 304 10.66 29.64 26.51
N ASP A 305 10.84 29.11 27.72
CA ASP A 305 11.52 27.81 27.94
C ASP A 305 10.78 26.65 27.25
N THR A 306 9.44 26.72 27.22
CA THR A 306 8.60 25.74 26.52
C THR A 306 8.77 25.88 25.01
N VAL A 307 8.75 27.11 24.48
CA VAL A 307 9.00 27.39 23.06
C VAL A 307 10.37 26.88 22.63
N ARG A 308 11.42 27.11 23.44
CA ARG A 308 12.78 26.63 23.17
C ARG A 308 12.85 25.10 23.10
N SER A 309 12.20 24.42 24.04
CA SER A 309 12.10 22.95 24.03
C SER A 309 11.39 22.44 22.78
N VAL A 310 10.28 23.07 22.37
CA VAL A 310 9.54 22.74 21.15
C VAL A 310 10.38 22.89 19.89
N LEU A 311 11.14 24.00 19.76
CA LEU A 311 12.04 24.21 18.63
C LEU A 311 13.14 23.16 18.57
N PHE A 312 13.69 22.76 19.72
CA PHE A 312 14.69 21.69 19.79
C PHE A 312 14.11 20.35 19.34
N THR A 313 12.91 19.99 19.81
CA THR A 313 12.20 18.77 19.37
C THR A 313 11.92 18.79 17.87
N ALA A 314 11.46 19.93 17.32
CA ALA A 314 11.22 20.06 15.88
C ALA A 314 12.51 19.92 15.05
N ASN A 315 13.60 20.57 15.47
CA ASN A 315 14.91 20.43 14.83
C ASN A 315 15.41 18.98 14.86
N ALA A 316 15.29 18.29 15.99
CA ALA A 316 15.69 16.89 16.11
C ALA A 316 14.94 15.98 15.12
N ARG A 317 13.63 16.21 14.92
CA ARG A 317 12.81 15.46 13.96
C ARG A 317 13.14 15.80 12.50
N MET A 318 13.56 17.04 12.24
CA MET A 318 13.94 17.49 10.90
C MET A 318 15.44 17.25 10.58
N GLN A 319 16.22 16.70 11.52
CA GLN A 319 17.68 16.60 11.42
C GLN A 319 18.15 15.87 10.15
N ALA A 320 17.49 14.79 9.76
CA ALA A 320 17.86 14.01 8.58
C ALA A 320 17.76 14.83 7.28
N PHE A 321 16.86 15.81 7.23
CA PHE A 321 16.63 16.65 6.05
C PHE A 321 17.74 17.69 5.81
N TYR A 322 18.65 17.93 6.77
CA TYR A 322 19.77 18.85 6.56
C TYR A 322 20.82 18.33 5.57
N ASN A 323 20.80 17.04 5.23
CA ASN A 323 21.67 16.48 4.20
C ASN A 323 21.41 17.13 2.83
N GLU A 324 22.45 17.70 2.20
CA GLU A 324 22.31 18.42 0.92
C GLU A 324 21.80 17.55 -0.23
N ASP A 325 22.23 16.28 -0.30
CA ASP A 325 21.79 15.36 -1.35
C ASP A 325 20.31 15.01 -1.16
N LEU A 326 19.83 14.91 0.09
CA LEU A 326 18.42 14.70 0.38
C LEU A 326 17.58 15.95 0.09
N GLN A 327 18.09 17.14 0.42
CA GLN A 327 17.43 18.40 0.06
C GLN A 327 17.25 18.53 -1.45
N HIS A 328 18.23 18.10 -2.24
CA HIS A 328 18.13 18.07 -3.70
C HIS A 328 17.00 17.16 -4.18
N ILE A 329 16.86 15.95 -3.60
CA ILE A 329 15.73 15.07 -3.89
C ILE A 329 14.41 15.79 -3.55
N LEU A 330 14.33 16.48 -2.41
CA LEU A 330 13.08 17.05 -1.91
C LEU A 330 12.73 18.45 -2.46
N GLN A 331 13.51 18.97 -3.40
CA GLN A 331 13.38 20.35 -3.88
C GLN A 331 12.29 20.52 -4.95
N ALA A 332 12.13 19.55 -5.85
CA ALA A 332 11.20 19.58 -6.96
C ALA A 332 10.55 18.20 -7.18
N ASP A 333 9.49 18.12 -7.99
CA ASP A 333 8.85 16.85 -8.30
C ASP A 333 9.11 16.43 -9.75
N GLN A 334 9.76 15.28 -9.90
CA GLN A 334 9.98 14.58 -11.16
C GLN A 334 9.40 13.17 -11.14
N ILE A 335 8.95 12.69 -9.98
CA ILE A 335 8.32 11.39 -9.80
C ILE A 335 7.00 11.33 -10.56
N ASP A 336 6.17 12.38 -10.45
CA ASP A 336 4.81 12.42 -11.01
C ASP A 336 4.03 11.16 -10.63
N LEU A 337 3.66 11.05 -9.34
CA LEU A 337 2.92 9.91 -8.81
C LEU A 337 1.61 9.67 -9.57
N ALA A 338 1.05 10.72 -10.18
CA ALA A 338 -0.19 10.62 -10.88
C ALA A 338 -0.09 9.69 -12.11
N SER A 339 1.04 9.73 -12.82
CA SER A 339 1.30 8.92 -14.01
C SER A 339 1.16 7.41 -13.80
N LEU A 340 1.27 6.91 -12.57
CA LEU A 340 1.06 5.50 -12.27
C LEU A 340 -0.36 5.04 -12.60
N GLY A 341 -1.37 5.82 -12.20
CA GLY A 341 -2.78 5.46 -12.35
C GLY A 341 -3.40 5.92 -13.67
N ILE A 342 -2.98 7.09 -14.18
CA ILE A 342 -3.58 7.70 -15.38
C ILE A 342 -2.71 7.61 -16.64
N GLY A 343 -1.48 7.08 -16.52
CA GLY A 343 -0.50 7.04 -17.60
C GLY A 343 0.25 8.36 -17.76
N TYR A 344 1.34 8.33 -18.53
CA TYR A 344 2.15 9.52 -18.77
C TYR A 344 1.32 10.61 -19.45
N LEU A 345 1.29 11.81 -18.85
CA LEU A 345 0.43 12.93 -19.28
C LEU A 345 -1.07 12.59 -19.37
N GLY A 346 -1.54 11.55 -18.67
CA GLY A 346 -2.94 11.14 -18.67
C GLY A 346 -3.40 10.34 -19.89
N ASP A 347 -2.47 9.76 -20.66
CA ASP A 347 -2.77 9.01 -21.89
C ASP A 347 -3.48 7.66 -21.67
N LYS A 348 -3.55 7.19 -20.41
CA LYS A 348 -4.14 5.91 -19.97
C LYS A 348 -3.53 4.68 -20.65
N LYS A 349 -2.33 4.80 -21.21
CA LYS A 349 -1.66 3.73 -21.97
C LYS A 349 -0.22 3.53 -21.52
N THR A 350 0.53 4.62 -21.38
CA THR A 350 1.95 4.57 -21.03
C THR A 350 2.08 4.24 -19.55
N LYS A 351 2.64 3.07 -19.24
CA LYS A 351 2.85 2.62 -17.87
C LYS A 351 4.05 3.32 -17.25
N THR A 352 3.96 3.59 -15.96
CA THR A 352 5.07 4.13 -15.16
C THR A 352 5.59 3.06 -14.20
N VAL A 353 6.91 2.97 -14.07
CA VAL A 353 7.58 2.12 -13.09
C VAL A 353 8.49 2.98 -12.22
N ILE A 354 8.23 2.98 -10.92
CA ILE A 354 9.07 3.64 -9.91
C ILE A 354 9.92 2.59 -9.21
N PHE A 355 11.25 2.74 -9.27
CA PHE A 355 12.18 1.99 -8.43
C PHE A 355 12.55 2.83 -7.21
N CYS A 356 12.30 2.29 -6.02
CA CYS A 356 12.77 2.81 -4.75
C CYS A 356 14.01 2.03 -4.34
N VAL A 357 15.19 2.54 -4.69
CA VAL A 357 16.47 1.91 -4.37
C VAL A 357 16.86 2.29 -2.95
N ILE A 358 16.94 1.29 -2.08
CA ILE A 358 17.24 1.48 -0.65
C ILE A 358 18.54 0.77 -0.26
N PRO A 359 19.37 1.38 0.61
CA PRO A 359 20.50 0.69 1.23
C PRO A 359 20.02 -0.45 2.15
N ASP A 360 20.77 -1.55 2.17
CA ASP A 360 20.45 -2.73 3.00
C ASP A 360 20.97 -2.61 4.43
N SER A 361 22.06 -1.86 4.63
CA SER A 361 22.74 -1.68 5.91
C SER A 361 22.20 -0.49 6.71
N ASP A 362 22.05 0.67 6.05
CA ASP A 362 21.65 1.91 6.68
C ASP A 362 20.16 2.19 6.47
N LYS A 363 19.40 2.33 7.56
CA LYS A 363 17.95 2.62 7.51
C LYS A 363 17.64 4.11 7.64
N THR A 364 18.65 4.96 7.80
CA THR A 364 18.52 6.38 8.14
C THR A 364 17.55 7.12 7.23
N TYR A 365 17.54 6.84 5.92
CA TYR A 365 16.71 7.55 4.94
C TYR A 365 15.48 6.76 4.46
N ASN A 366 15.21 5.56 5.01
CA ASN A 366 14.09 4.73 4.57
C ASN A 366 12.72 5.40 4.83
N PHE A 367 12.66 6.38 5.74
CA PHE A 367 11.46 7.20 5.98
C PHE A 367 11.01 7.97 4.73
N ILE A 368 11.90 8.28 3.79
CA ILE A 368 11.54 8.93 2.51
C ILE A 368 10.62 8.03 1.69
N VAL A 369 10.89 6.71 1.68
CA VAL A 369 10.04 5.74 0.99
C VAL A 369 8.69 5.59 1.72
N GLY A 370 8.67 5.67 3.06
CA GLY A 370 7.42 5.67 3.83
C GLY A 370 6.54 6.89 3.55
N MET A 371 7.16 8.08 3.46
CA MET A 371 6.46 9.29 3.02
C MET A 371 5.95 9.17 1.59
N LEU A 372 6.78 8.65 0.68
CA LEU A 372 6.38 8.41 -0.71
C LEU A 372 5.18 7.46 -0.77
N TYR A 373 5.18 6.37 -0.02
CA TYR A 373 4.06 5.43 0.02
C TYR A 373 2.78 6.06 0.53
N THR A 374 2.87 6.87 1.58
CA THR A 374 1.67 7.53 2.10
C THR A 374 1.07 8.49 1.07
N GLN A 375 1.92 9.27 0.38
CA GLN A 375 1.44 10.15 -0.70
C GLN A 375 0.96 9.38 -1.93
N LEU A 376 1.62 8.27 -2.27
CA LEU A 376 1.23 7.38 -3.35
C LEU A 376 -0.19 6.85 -3.15
N PHE A 377 -0.49 6.29 -1.97
CA PHE A 377 -1.83 5.77 -1.70
C PHE A 377 -2.89 6.89 -1.73
N ASN A 378 -2.59 8.05 -1.14
CA ASN A 378 -3.49 9.20 -1.16
C ASN A 378 -3.76 9.75 -2.58
N GLU A 379 -2.74 9.74 -3.44
CA GLU A 379 -2.88 10.14 -4.84
C GLU A 379 -3.72 9.13 -5.61
N LEU A 380 -3.37 7.85 -5.56
CA LEU A 380 -4.09 6.80 -6.27
C LEU A 380 -5.56 6.66 -5.81
N TYR A 381 -5.83 6.85 -4.51
CA TYR A 381 -7.20 6.80 -3.97
C TYR A 381 -8.04 7.95 -4.49
N TYR A 382 -7.48 9.15 -4.52
CA TYR A 382 -8.16 10.30 -5.09
C TYR A 382 -8.45 10.13 -6.57
N GLN A 383 -7.49 9.62 -7.35
CA GLN A 383 -7.73 9.34 -8.76
C GLN A 383 -8.85 8.32 -8.96
N ALA A 384 -8.78 7.19 -8.24
CA ALA A 384 -9.81 6.17 -8.34
C ALA A 384 -11.18 6.73 -7.93
N ASP A 385 -11.31 7.27 -6.72
CA ASP A 385 -12.61 7.59 -6.12
C ASP A 385 -13.22 8.87 -6.69
N ILE A 386 -12.41 9.90 -6.96
CA ILE A 386 -12.90 11.22 -7.38
C ILE A 386 -12.88 11.38 -8.90
N LEU A 387 -11.81 10.93 -9.58
CA LEU A 387 -11.64 11.18 -11.02
C LEU A 387 -12.21 10.08 -11.92
N TYR A 388 -12.19 8.81 -11.48
CA TYR A 388 -12.49 7.64 -12.32
C TYR A 388 -13.55 6.69 -11.74
N ALA A 389 -14.44 7.21 -10.89
CA ALA A 389 -15.62 6.49 -10.40
C ALA A 389 -15.31 5.13 -9.74
N GLY A 390 -14.23 5.08 -8.96
CA GLY A 390 -13.83 3.97 -8.11
C GLY A 390 -12.73 3.07 -8.66
N ARG A 391 -12.24 3.25 -9.91
CA ARG A 391 -11.19 2.37 -10.50
C ARG A 391 -10.14 3.14 -11.28
N LEU A 392 -8.88 2.77 -11.12
CA LEU A 392 -7.79 3.36 -11.91
C LEU A 392 -7.84 2.89 -13.39
N PRO A 393 -7.58 3.80 -14.36
CA PRO A 393 -7.43 3.44 -15.77
C PRO A 393 -6.32 2.41 -16.03
N ILE A 394 -5.18 2.58 -15.37
CA ILE A 394 -4.06 1.63 -15.40
C ILE A 394 -3.94 1.01 -14.01
N PRO A 395 -4.06 -0.33 -13.87
CA PRO A 395 -3.82 -0.98 -12.59
C PRO A 395 -2.39 -0.72 -12.11
N VAL A 396 -2.20 -0.68 -10.78
CA VAL A 396 -0.90 -0.41 -10.16
C VAL A 396 -0.52 -1.57 -9.24
N THR A 397 0.63 -2.20 -9.47
CA THR A 397 1.17 -3.24 -8.59
C THR A 397 2.34 -2.69 -7.78
N ILE A 398 2.25 -2.78 -6.46
CA ILE A 398 3.33 -2.40 -5.55
C ILE A 398 4.07 -3.66 -5.10
N TRP A 399 5.31 -3.81 -5.57
CA TRP A 399 6.22 -4.89 -5.22
C TRP A 399 7.07 -4.48 -4.03
N MET A 400 6.73 -5.01 -2.86
CA MET A 400 7.39 -4.67 -1.61
C MET A 400 8.46 -5.73 -1.31
N ASP A 401 9.55 -5.74 -2.09
CA ASP A 401 10.72 -6.56 -1.74
C ASP A 401 11.27 -6.08 -0.41
N GLU A 402 11.58 -7.03 0.46
CA GLU A 402 12.02 -6.77 1.83
C GLU A 402 11.05 -5.87 2.64
N PHE A 403 9.75 -6.20 2.59
CA PHE A 403 8.66 -5.47 3.27
C PHE A 403 8.96 -5.05 4.73
N ALA A 404 9.74 -5.85 5.47
CA ALA A 404 10.08 -5.57 6.85
C ALA A 404 11.13 -4.47 7.08
N ASN A 405 11.87 -4.08 6.04
CA ASN A 405 12.91 -3.06 6.11
C ASN A 405 12.44 -1.67 5.67
N VAL A 406 11.24 -1.58 5.09
CA VAL A 406 10.69 -0.34 4.55
C VAL A 406 9.76 0.28 5.58
N ALA A 407 9.80 1.61 5.67
CA ALA A 407 8.87 2.36 6.50
C ALA A 407 7.49 2.34 5.83
N LEU A 408 6.46 1.95 6.57
CA LEU A 408 5.11 1.74 6.06
C LEU A 408 4.20 2.85 6.59
N PRO A 409 3.14 3.22 5.84
CA PRO A 409 2.10 4.08 6.38
C PRO A 409 1.45 3.45 7.63
N ASP A 410 1.08 4.27 8.62
CA ASP A 410 0.48 3.80 9.87
C ASP A 410 -0.80 2.97 9.63
N ASP A 411 -1.65 3.42 8.70
CA ASP A 411 -2.89 2.74 8.33
C ASP A 411 -2.71 1.64 7.25
N PHE A 412 -1.51 1.06 7.12
CA PHE A 412 -1.23 0.06 6.08
C PHE A 412 -2.20 -1.13 6.11
N VAL A 413 -2.68 -1.55 7.29
CA VAL A 413 -3.68 -2.63 7.42
C VAL A 413 -4.97 -2.27 6.69
N THR A 414 -5.43 -1.03 6.84
CA THR A 414 -6.63 -0.49 6.18
C THR A 414 -6.39 -0.30 4.69
N VAL A 415 -5.19 0.14 4.29
CA VAL A 415 -4.81 0.23 2.88
C VAL A 415 -4.90 -1.16 2.24
N ASN A 416 -4.29 -2.18 2.84
CA ASN A 416 -4.28 -3.55 2.31
C ASN A 416 -5.68 -4.16 2.10
N SER A 417 -6.67 -3.77 2.90
CA SER A 417 -8.07 -4.23 2.73
C SER A 417 -8.87 -3.43 1.70
N THR A 418 -8.48 -2.18 1.41
CA THR A 418 -9.28 -1.25 0.59
C THR A 418 -8.74 -1.00 -0.82
N VAL A 419 -7.47 -1.35 -1.09
CA VAL A 419 -6.82 -1.18 -2.41
C VAL A 419 -7.49 -1.95 -3.54
N ARG A 420 -8.07 -3.12 -3.25
CA ARG A 420 -8.59 -4.06 -4.26
C ARG A 420 -9.61 -3.40 -5.19
N SER A 421 -10.57 -2.66 -4.65
CA SER A 421 -11.66 -2.07 -5.44
C SER A 421 -11.18 -1.01 -6.42
N ARG A 422 -9.97 -0.46 -6.19
CA ARG A 422 -9.37 0.65 -6.92
C ARG A 422 -8.35 0.21 -7.99
N GLU A 423 -8.24 -1.09 -8.24
CA GLU A 423 -7.23 -1.68 -9.15
C GLU A 423 -5.78 -1.44 -8.70
N ILE A 424 -5.57 -1.40 -7.37
CA ILE A 424 -4.25 -1.34 -6.74
C ILE A 424 -3.97 -2.69 -6.10
N TYR A 425 -2.81 -3.27 -6.38
CA TYR A 425 -2.44 -4.61 -5.93
C TYR A 425 -1.16 -4.57 -5.11
N LEU A 426 -1.17 -5.21 -3.94
CA LEU A 426 0.00 -5.31 -3.06
C LEU A 426 0.64 -6.69 -3.20
N SER A 427 1.91 -6.72 -3.55
CA SER A 427 2.75 -7.92 -3.55
C SER A 427 3.74 -7.83 -2.40
N ILE A 428 3.37 -8.41 -1.26
CA ILE A 428 4.16 -8.39 -0.03
C ILE A 428 5.14 -9.55 -0.04
N ILE A 429 6.43 -9.26 0.11
CA ILE A 429 7.50 -10.26 0.03
C ILE A 429 8.24 -10.29 1.37
N LEU A 430 8.21 -11.46 2.02
CA LEU A 430 8.73 -11.70 3.35
C LEU A 430 9.78 -12.80 3.36
N GLN A 431 10.72 -12.72 4.30
CA GLN A 431 11.65 -13.83 4.53
C GLN A 431 11.01 -14.95 5.35
N ASN A 432 10.17 -14.58 6.31
CA ASN A 432 9.41 -15.48 7.18
C ASN A 432 8.18 -14.76 7.74
N ILE A 433 7.25 -15.52 8.32
CA ILE A 433 6.03 -14.96 8.94
C ILE A 433 6.35 -14.23 10.24
N SER A 434 7.42 -14.62 10.93
CA SER A 434 7.87 -14.01 12.19
C SER A 434 8.18 -12.51 12.03
N GLN A 435 8.72 -12.07 10.89
CA GLN A 435 8.90 -10.65 10.55
C GLN A 435 7.57 -9.89 10.51
N LEU A 436 6.54 -10.48 9.90
CA LEU A 436 5.22 -9.87 9.84
C LEU A 436 4.58 -9.75 11.22
N LYS A 437 4.71 -10.80 12.05
CA LYS A 437 4.25 -10.80 13.45
C LYS A 437 4.93 -9.72 14.29
N ALA A 438 6.23 -9.50 14.07
CA ALA A 438 6.99 -8.47 14.79
C ALA A 438 6.53 -7.05 14.44
N LEU A 439 6.18 -6.80 13.17
CA LEU A 439 5.73 -5.49 12.70
C LEU A 439 4.28 -5.20 13.06
N PHE A 440 3.40 -6.19 12.91
CA PHE A 440 1.95 -6.00 12.97
C PHE A 440 1.28 -6.82 14.09
N LYS A 441 1.97 -7.09 15.21
CA LYS A 441 1.50 -7.78 16.43
C LYS A 441 0.14 -8.48 16.34
N ASP A 442 -0.98 -7.75 16.51
CA ASP A 442 -2.34 -8.30 16.53
C ASP A 442 -3.03 -8.34 15.15
N TYR A 443 -2.51 -7.61 14.16
CA TYR A 443 -3.08 -7.41 12.82
C TYR A 443 -2.40 -8.23 11.71
N TRP A 444 -1.32 -8.97 11.99
CA TRP A 444 -0.60 -9.74 10.96
C TRP A 444 -1.49 -10.77 10.22
N GLU A 445 -2.43 -11.40 10.93
CA GLU A 445 -3.40 -12.33 10.31
C GLU A 445 -4.35 -11.61 9.36
N THR A 446 -4.72 -10.36 9.68
CA THR A 446 -5.56 -9.53 8.80
C THR A 446 -4.83 -9.20 7.50
N ILE A 447 -3.51 -8.96 7.56
CA ILE A 447 -2.71 -8.71 6.36
C ILE A 447 -2.69 -9.95 5.45
N LEU A 448 -2.46 -11.13 6.04
CA LEU A 448 -2.45 -12.40 5.31
C LEU A 448 -3.83 -12.74 4.75
N GLY A 449 -4.90 -12.53 5.53
CA GLY A 449 -6.28 -12.82 5.11
C GLY A 449 -6.76 -11.97 3.93
N ASN A 450 -6.14 -10.81 3.70
CA ASN A 450 -6.44 -9.96 2.53
C ASN A 450 -5.61 -10.32 1.29
N CYS A 451 -4.69 -11.28 1.37
CA CYS A 451 -3.92 -11.79 0.23
C CYS A 451 -4.52 -13.13 -0.23
N ASP A 452 -5.23 -13.14 -1.36
CA ASP A 452 -5.83 -14.38 -1.89
C ASP A 452 -4.79 -15.30 -2.55
N GLN A 453 -3.59 -14.78 -2.85
CA GLN A 453 -2.48 -15.54 -3.43
C GLN A 453 -1.35 -15.65 -2.41
N MET A 454 -0.93 -16.87 -2.06
CA MET A 454 0.21 -17.12 -1.19
C MET A 454 1.21 -18.06 -1.88
N ILE A 455 2.48 -17.65 -1.96
CA ILE A 455 3.56 -18.44 -2.53
C ILE A 455 4.62 -18.69 -1.47
N TYR A 456 4.92 -19.95 -1.20
CA TYR A 456 6.00 -20.36 -0.33
C TYR A 456 7.15 -20.99 -1.13
N LEU A 457 8.33 -20.39 -1.02
CA LEU A 457 9.54 -20.77 -1.77
C LEU A 457 10.54 -21.57 -0.94
N GLY A 458 10.21 -21.93 0.29
CA GLY A 458 11.11 -22.57 1.26
C GLY A 458 11.75 -21.58 2.23
N GLY A 459 12.12 -22.06 3.41
CA GLY A 459 12.72 -21.25 4.48
C GLY A 459 13.22 -22.12 5.63
N ASN A 460 13.69 -21.48 6.70
CA ASN A 460 14.26 -22.15 7.88
C ASN A 460 13.54 -21.75 9.20
N ASP A 461 12.33 -21.20 9.12
CA ASP A 461 11.57 -20.70 10.28
C ASP A 461 10.49 -21.73 10.71
N PRO A 462 10.59 -22.31 11.93
CA PRO A 462 9.63 -23.31 12.41
C PRO A 462 8.18 -22.82 12.43
N GLY A 463 7.94 -21.58 12.87
CA GLY A 463 6.60 -21.01 12.93
C GLY A 463 5.94 -20.90 11.56
N THR A 464 6.73 -20.64 10.51
CA THR A 464 6.27 -20.64 9.12
C THR A 464 5.88 -22.04 8.66
N PHE A 465 6.63 -23.09 9.05
CA PHE A 465 6.30 -24.47 8.67
C PHE A 465 4.98 -24.94 9.29
N GLU A 466 4.79 -24.65 10.58
CA GLU A 466 3.57 -24.98 11.30
C GLU A 466 2.36 -24.26 10.69
N TYR A 467 2.52 -22.97 10.38
CA TYR A 467 1.47 -22.17 9.77
C TYR A 467 1.07 -22.70 8.38
N ILE A 468 2.04 -23.01 7.52
CA ILE A 468 1.77 -23.57 6.18
C ILE A 468 1.11 -24.94 6.28
N SER A 469 1.60 -25.82 7.16
CA SER A 469 1.00 -27.13 7.39
C SER A 469 -0.45 -27.03 7.86
N LYS A 470 -0.75 -26.04 8.72
CA LYS A 470 -2.11 -25.70 9.15
C LYS A 470 -2.97 -25.17 8.00
N LEU A 471 -2.42 -24.36 7.09
CA LEU A 471 -3.15 -23.84 5.93
C LEU A 471 -3.50 -24.93 4.89
N LEU A 472 -2.65 -25.95 4.75
CA LEU A 472 -2.89 -27.06 3.84
C LEU A 472 -3.96 -28.04 4.35
N ASP A 473 -4.29 -27.97 5.64
CA ASP A 473 -5.29 -28.81 6.31
C ASP A 473 -4.98 -30.32 6.20
N HIS A 474 -5.96 -31.15 6.54
CA HIS A 474 -5.84 -32.59 6.62
C HIS A 474 -6.55 -33.32 5.47
N GLU A 475 -5.90 -34.36 4.97
CA GLU A 475 -6.47 -35.41 4.13
C GLU A 475 -6.90 -36.62 4.99
N THR A 476 -7.92 -37.34 4.50
CA THR A 476 -8.30 -38.64 5.06
C THR A 476 -7.55 -39.72 4.30
N ILE A 477 -6.77 -40.55 4.99
CA ILE A 477 -6.04 -41.67 4.39
C ILE A 477 -6.54 -43.01 4.91
N ASP A 478 -6.55 -44.02 4.05
CA ASP A 478 -6.89 -45.39 4.44
C ASP A 478 -5.66 -46.13 4.96
N LYS A 479 -5.72 -46.57 6.22
CA LYS A 479 -4.73 -47.45 6.84
C LYS A 479 -5.18 -48.90 6.70
N ARG A 480 -4.42 -49.67 5.91
CA ARG A 480 -4.55 -51.12 5.86
C ARG A 480 -3.63 -51.76 6.89
N SER A 481 -4.21 -52.46 7.86
CA SER A 481 -3.46 -53.25 8.85
C SER A 481 -3.69 -54.73 8.60
N GLU A 482 -2.61 -55.46 8.35
CA GLU A 482 -2.64 -56.92 8.18
C GLU A 482 -1.97 -57.57 9.40
N SER A 483 -2.74 -58.34 10.16
CA SER A 483 -2.20 -59.15 11.25
C SER A 483 -2.22 -60.62 10.84
N GLN A 484 -1.06 -61.28 10.91
CA GLN A 484 -0.91 -62.71 10.68
C GLN A 484 -0.57 -63.41 12.00
N SER A 485 -1.34 -64.44 12.38
CA SER A 485 -1.02 -65.26 13.54
C SER A 485 -0.41 -66.60 13.12
N MET A 486 0.83 -66.86 13.53
CA MET A 486 1.52 -68.13 13.32
C MET A 486 1.22 -69.11 14.47
N GLY A 487 -0.03 -69.59 14.54
CA GLY A 487 -0.47 -70.62 15.48
C GLY A 487 -0.81 -71.94 14.77
N ARG A 488 -1.33 -72.92 15.53
CA ARG A 488 -1.74 -74.25 15.03
C ARG A 488 -2.84 -74.20 13.95
N SER A 489 -3.50 -73.05 13.78
CA SER A 489 -4.31 -72.68 12.60
C SER A 489 -3.88 -71.29 12.13
N PRO A 490 -3.38 -71.14 10.90
CA PRO A 490 -3.04 -69.83 10.34
C PRO A 490 -4.31 -68.98 10.16
N GLY A 491 -4.30 -67.77 10.71
CA GLY A 491 -5.36 -66.78 10.55
C GLY A 491 -4.78 -65.48 9.99
N SER A 492 -5.45 -64.90 8.98
CA SER A 492 -5.18 -63.56 8.48
C SER A 492 -6.40 -62.68 8.76
N SER A 493 -6.19 -61.57 9.48
CA SER A 493 -7.19 -60.54 9.67
C SER A 493 -6.75 -59.27 8.94
N LYS A 494 -7.66 -58.68 8.16
CA LYS A 494 -7.49 -57.41 7.47
C LYS A 494 -8.41 -56.38 8.11
N SER A 495 -7.83 -55.33 8.66
CA SER A 495 -8.56 -54.18 9.18
C SER A 495 -8.33 -52.98 8.26
N HIS A 496 -9.42 -52.34 7.84
CA HIS A 496 -9.39 -51.03 7.20
C HIS A 496 -9.80 -50.00 8.25
N ASP A 497 -8.94 -49.02 8.46
CA ASP A 497 -9.14 -47.92 9.38
C ASP A 497 -8.84 -46.62 8.65
N THR A 498 -9.59 -45.55 8.93
CA THR A 498 -9.36 -44.23 8.34
C THR A 498 -8.52 -43.41 9.31
N LEU A 499 -7.53 -42.67 8.78
CA LEU A 499 -6.65 -41.81 9.58
C LEU A 499 -6.65 -40.39 9.05
N GLN A 500 -6.42 -39.45 9.97
CA GLN A 500 -6.15 -38.05 9.66
C GLN A 500 -4.67 -37.84 9.40
N ARG A 501 -4.32 -37.19 8.28
CA ARG A 501 -2.94 -36.78 7.98
C ARG A 501 -2.93 -35.38 7.37
N SER A 502 -2.00 -34.52 7.77
CA SER A 502 -1.82 -33.23 7.09
C SER A 502 -1.31 -33.44 5.67
N LEU A 503 -1.81 -32.67 4.69
CA LEU A 503 -1.38 -32.78 3.29
C LEU A 503 0.14 -32.63 3.13
N MET A 504 0.76 -31.76 3.95
CA MET A 504 2.17 -31.81 4.29
C MET A 504 2.35 -31.56 5.78
N THR A 505 3.14 -32.40 6.45
CA THR A 505 3.62 -32.16 7.81
C THR A 505 4.63 -31.00 7.85
N PRO A 506 4.84 -30.31 8.99
CA PRO A 506 5.83 -29.24 9.10
C PRO A 506 7.25 -29.70 8.70
N GLY A 507 7.58 -30.97 8.96
CA GLY A 507 8.85 -31.57 8.54
C GLY A 507 8.98 -31.75 7.03
N GLU A 508 7.89 -32.07 6.33
CA GLU A 508 7.86 -32.12 4.86
C GLU A 508 7.91 -30.71 4.26
N VAL A 509 7.19 -29.73 4.84
CA VAL A 509 7.23 -28.32 4.42
C VAL A 509 8.66 -27.76 4.53
N ARG A 510 9.38 -28.08 5.61
CA ARG A 510 10.79 -27.74 5.78
C ARG A 510 11.68 -28.34 4.69
N LYS A 511 11.36 -29.54 4.22
CA LYS A 511 12.14 -30.29 3.21
C LYS A 511 11.68 -30.01 1.78
N LEU A 512 10.82 -29.01 1.55
CA LEU A 512 10.41 -28.61 0.21
C LEU A 512 11.64 -28.39 -0.68
N SER A 513 11.63 -29.01 -1.85
CA SER A 513 12.72 -28.95 -2.82
C SER A 513 13.02 -27.50 -3.21
N LYS A 514 14.32 -27.16 -3.31
CA LYS A 514 14.76 -25.80 -3.69
C LYS A 514 14.22 -25.34 -5.06
N LYS A 515 13.86 -26.30 -5.93
CA LYS A 515 13.34 -26.03 -7.28
C LYS A 515 11.82 -25.82 -7.28
N ASP A 516 11.13 -26.18 -6.21
CA ASP A 516 9.68 -26.23 -6.16
C ASP A 516 9.14 -25.12 -5.25
N SER A 517 7.93 -24.67 -5.55
CA SER A 517 7.19 -23.66 -4.82
C SER A 517 5.81 -24.21 -4.48
N LEU A 518 5.37 -23.98 -3.26
CA LEU A 518 4.03 -24.27 -2.82
C LEU A 518 3.16 -23.03 -3.03
N ILE A 519 2.02 -23.18 -3.69
CA ILE A 519 1.15 -22.07 -4.05
C ILE A 519 -0.25 -22.37 -3.53
N LEU A 520 -0.81 -21.41 -2.79
CA LEU A 520 -2.17 -21.42 -2.31
C LEU A 520 -2.93 -20.26 -2.95
N ILE A 521 -4.09 -20.56 -3.52
CA ILE A 521 -4.99 -19.56 -4.10
C ILE A 521 -6.36 -19.75 -3.43
N ARG A 522 -6.98 -18.65 -2.99
CA ARG A 522 -8.26 -18.71 -2.29
C ARG A 522 -9.32 -19.43 -3.14
N GLY A 523 -9.94 -20.45 -2.55
CA GLY A 523 -11.03 -21.21 -3.18
C GLY A 523 -10.57 -22.34 -4.09
N GLU A 524 -9.27 -22.57 -4.21
CA GLU A 524 -8.66 -23.63 -5.02
C GLU A 524 -7.82 -24.56 -4.15
N ASP A 525 -7.63 -25.80 -4.60
CA ASP A 525 -6.74 -26.74 -3.94
C ASP A 525 -5.28 -26.26 -4.04
N PRO A 526 -4.45 -26.44 -2.99
CA PRO A 526 -3.04 -26.05 -3.03
C PRO A 526 -2.30 -26.83 -4.12
N VAL A 527 -1.27 -26.21 -4.69
CA VAL A 527 -0.46 -26.82 -5.74
C VAL A 527 1.03 -26.69 -5.46
N ILE A 528 1.80 -27.70 -5.88
CA ILE A 528 3.26 -27.64 -5.92
C ILE A 528 3.66 -27.57 -7.39
N ASP A 529 4.43 -26.55 -7.75
CA ASP A 529 5.01 -26.41 -9.09
C ASP A 529 6.47 -25.98 -9.03
N ARG A 530 7.19 -26.10 -10.13
CA ARG A 530 8.56 -25.60 -10.24
C ARG A 530 8.57 -24.08 -10.23
N LYS A 531 9.53 -23.52 -9.49
CA LYS A 531 9.87 -22.10 -9.55
C LYS A 531 10.22 -21.69 -10.98
N TYR A 532 9.81 -20.48 -11.35
CA TYR A 532 10.08 -19.93 -12.67
C TYR A 532 11.60 -19.84 -12.92
N GLN A 533 12.07 -20.44 -14.01
CA GLN A 533 13.51 -20.57 -14.30
C GLN A 533 14.06 -19.39 -15.10
N THR A 534 14.01 -18.19 -14.52
CA THR A 534 14.37 -16.90 -15.18
C THR A 534 15.68 -16.95 -15.96
N PHE A 535 16.76 -17.45 -15.37
CA PHE A 535 18.09 -17.47 -15.99
C PHE A 535 18.19 -18.35 -17.26
N ARG A 536 17.24 -19.26 -17.47
CA ARG A 536 17.19 -20.13 -18.65
C ARG A 536 16.27 -19.60 -19.75
N LYS A 537 15.55 -18.51 -19.49
CA LYS A 537 14.62 -17.94 -20.47
C LYS A 537 15.38 -17.13 -21.52
N LYS A 538 14.93 -17.24 -22.77
CA LYS A 538 15.52 -16.52 -23.91
C LYS A 538 15.52 -15.01 -23.69
N TRP A 539 14.42 -14.47 -23.17
CA TRP A 539 14.29 -13.04 -22.86
C TRP A 539 15.36 -12.57 -21.87
N PHE A 540 15.65 -13.36 -20.83
CA PHE A 540 16.65 -12.98 -19.82
C PHE A 540 18.06 -12.98 -20.39
N ILE A 541 18.37 -13.93 -21.29
CA ILE A 541 19.66 -13.95 -21.99
C ILE A 541 19.79 -12.72 -22.91
N ALA A 542 18.69 -12.34 -23.56
CA ALA A 542 18.65 -11.15 -24.43
C ALA A 542 18.85 -9.83 -23.67
N LEU A 543 18.47 -9.75 -22.39
CA LEU A 543 18.71 -8.55 -21.56
C LEU A 543 20.17 -8.13 -21.49
N LYS A 544 21.12 -9.08 -21.62
CA LYS A 544 22.56 -8.77 -21.64
C LYS A 544 22.98 -7.88 -22.81
N GLN A 545 22.17 -7.80 -23.86
CA GLN A 545 22.41 -6.97 -25.04
C GLN A 545 21.77 -5.58 -24.91
N VAL A 546 20.85 -5.41 -23.97
CA VAL A 546 20.18 -4.13 -23.73
C VAL A 546 21.13 -3.23 -22.93
N PRO A 547 21.29 -1.95 -23.32
CA PRO A 547 22.11 -1.03 -22.55
C PRO A 547 21.60 -0.92 -21.10
N PRO A 548 22.49 -0.70 -20.12
CA PRO A 548 22.07 -0.49 -18.74
C PRO A 548 21.18 0.75 -18.63
N TYR A 549 20.37 0.78 -17.57
CA TYR A 549 19.57 1.95 -17.23
C TYR A 549 20.45 3.21 -17.23
N LYS A 550 20.00 4.24 -17.95
CA LYS A 550 20.63 5.56 -17.91
C LYS A 550 19.69 6.50 -17.17
N ALA A 551 20.15 6.99 -16.02
CA ALA A 551 19.51 8.11 -15.35
C ALA A 551 19.47 9.31 -16.30
N ALA A 552 18.38 10.09 -16.23
CA ALA A 552 18.33 11.36 -16.93
C ALA A 552 19.56 12.17 -16.50
N LYS A 553 20.33 12.68 -17.49
CA LYS A 553 21.49 13.52 -17.17
C LYS A 553 20.99 14.71 -16.36
N ARG A 554 21.66 14.99 -15.25
CA ARG A 554 21.54 16.26 -14.54
C ARG A 554 21.79 17.34 -15.59
N GLU A 555 20.76 18.07 -15.99
CA GLU A 555 21.00 19.39 -16.55
C GLU A 555 21.61 20.17 -15.38
N GLU A 556 22.94 20.17 -15.31
CA GLU A 556 23.62 21.22 -14.55
C GLU A 556 23.00 22.50 -15.07
N GLN A 557 22.24 23.20 -14.21
CA GLN A 557 21.83 24.57 -14.49
C GLN A 557 23.08 25.26 -15.00
N LYS A 558 23.11 25.55 -16.31
CA LYS A 558 24.27 26.18 -16.93
C LYS A 558 24.56 27.39 -16.07
N LYS A 559 25.78 27.44 -15.50
CA LYS A 559 26.22 28.58 -14.69
C LYS A 559 25.85 29.83 -15.46
N LEU A 560 25.07 30.71 -14.84
CA LEU A 560 24.84 32.06 -15.38
C LEU A 560 26.20 32.64 -15.74
N GLN A 561 26.44 32.83 -17.03
CA GLN A 561 27.71 33.34 -17.54
C GLN A 561 27.46 34.77 -18.00
N ILE A 562 28.11 35.72 -17.32
CA ILE A 562 28.05 37.13 -17.72
C ILE A 562 28.80 37.26 -19.05
N LEU A 563 28.10 37.74 -20.07
CA LEU A 563 28.65 37.95 -21.41
C LEU A 563 29.23 39.36 -21.53
N ASN A 564 30.33 39.53 -22.27
CA ASN A 564 30.82 40.85 -22.66
C ASN A 564 30.10 41.33 -23.95
N GLN A 565 30.25 42.61 -24.29
CA GLN A 565 29.55 43.21 -25.46
C GLN A 565 29.86 42.49 -26.77
N SER A 566 31.09 42.01 -26.95
CA SER A 566 31.52 41.27 -28.14
C SER A 566 30.84 39.89 -28.25
N SER A 567 30.69 39.19 -27.12
CA SER A 567 29.97 37.92 -27.03
C SER A 567 28.46 38.12 -27.24
N LEU A 568 27.87 39.19 -26.70
CA LEU A 568 26.47 39.52 -26.94
C LEU A 568 26.21 39.77 -28.44
N ASN A 569 27.08 40.55 -29.10
CA ASN A 569 27.00 40.78 -30.54
C ASN A 569 27.16 39.50 -31.37
N HIS A 570 27.95 38.54 -30.89
CA HIS A 570 28.05 37.22 -31.51
C HIS A 570 26.70 36.47 -31.44
N PHE A 571 26.04 36.45 -30.27
CA PHE A 571 24.74 35.78 -30.14
C PHE A 571 23.62 36.49 -30.90
N LEU A 572 23.64 37.83 -30.97
CA LEU A 572 22.72 38.60 -31.82
C LEU A 572 22.87 38.22 -33.30
N ARG A 573 24.12 38.08 -33.79
CA ARG A 573 24.38 37.62 -35.17
C ARG A 573 23.92 36.19 -35.43
N LEU A 574 24.05 35.29 -34.45
CA LEU A 574 23.54 33.92 -34.56
C LEU A 574 22.00 33.90 -34.66
N GLN A 575 21.33 34.77 -33.89
CA GLN A 575 19.88 34.93 -33.97
C GLN A 575 19.45 35.48 -35.34
N GLU A 576 20.15 36.47 -35.88
CA GLU A 576 19.90 37.01 -37.24
C GLU A 576 20.11 35.96 -38.34
N ASN A 577 21.05 35.04 -38.14
CA ASN A 577 21.31 33.93 -39.07
C ASN A 577 20.33 32.75 -38.93
N GLY A 578 19.32 32.87 -38.06
CA GLY A 578 18.28 31.84 -37.88
C GLY A 578 18.74 30.63 -37.07
N GLU A 579 19.84 30.73 -36.32
CA GLU A 579 20.21 29.70 -35.35
C GLU A 579 19.34 29.79 -34.08
N ASN A 580 19.26 28.68 -33.34
CA ASN A 580 18.34 28.52 -32.20
C ASN A 580 18.85 29.25 -30.95
N VAL A 581 18.90 30.58 -31.01
CA VAL A 581 19.34 31.50 -29.95
C VAL A 581 18.18 32.45 -29.66
N VAL A 582 17.69 32.44 -28.41
CA VAL A 582 16.61 33.32 -27.97
C VAL A 582 17.16 34.33 -26.97
N ILE A 583 17.03 35.62 -27.29
CA ILE A 583 17.52 36.73 -26.48
C ILE A 583 16.32 37.41 -25.84
N TYR A 584 16.34 37.54 -24.51
CA TYR A 584 15.32 38.22 -23.72
C TYR A 584 15.90 39.49 -23.12
N GLU A 585 15.30 40.63 -23.44
CA GLU A 585 15.58 41.90 -22.77
C GLU A 585 14.70 42.02 -21.53
N ILE A 586 15.31 42.09 -20.36
CA ILE A 586 14.60 42.20 -19.08
C ILE A 586 14.91 43.57 -18.49
N PRO A 587 13.91 44.42 -18.21
CA PRO A 587 14.10 45.69 -17.51
C PRO A 587 14.72 45.47 -16.12
N MET A 588 15.60 46.37 -15.67
CA MET A 588 16.28 46.19 -14.37
C MET A 588 15.31 46.10 -13.18
N GLU A 589 14.13 46.70 -13.28
CA GLU A 589 13.07 46.64 -12.28
C GLU A 589 12.51 45.22 -12.08
N ASP A 590 12.41 44.45 -13.17
CA ASP A 590 11.94 43.07 -13.14
C ASP A 590 13.05 42.11 -12.68
N LEU A 591 14.31 42.42 -12.99
CA LEU A 591 15.47 41.69 -12.45
C LEU A 591 15.58 41.87 -10.93
N ALA A 592 15.28 43.05 -10.40
CA ALA A 592 15.30 43.33 -8.96
C ALA A 592 14.25 42.52 -8.16
N ARG A 593 13.19 42.04 -8.82
CA ARG A 593 12.17 41.14 -8.21
C ARG A 593 12.69 39.71 -8.03
N PHE A 594 13.71 39.30 -8.78
CA PHE A 594 14.45 38.05 -8.56
C PHE A 594 15.38 38.19 -7.34
N LYS A 595 14.82 38.12 -6.12
CA LYS A 595 15.60 38.06 -4.88
C LYS A 595 16.28 36.70 -4.70
N GLY A 596 17.39 36.48 -5.41
CA GLY A 596 18.40 35.48 -5.07
C GLY A 596 19.65 36.19 -4.55
N GLU A 597 20.03 35.98 -3.29
CA GLU A 597 21.17 36.64 -2.62
C GLU A 597 22.52 36.49 -3.33
N LYS A 598 22.66 35.53 -4.25
CA LYS A 598 23.86 35.36 -5.09
C LYS A 598 23.94 36.35 -6.25
N ILE A 599 22.82 36.63 -6.93
CA ILE A 599 22.79 37.50 -8.10
C ILE A 599 23.09 38.93 -7.67
N THR A 600 22.41 39.41 -6.63
CA THR A 600 22.62 40.78 -6.11
C THR A 600 24.02 41.01 -5.54
N LYS A 601 24.69 40.01 -4.95
CA LYS A 601 26.09 40.14 -4.48
C LYS A 601 27.10 40.18 -5.62
N GLU A 602 26.91 39.41 -6.67
CA GLU A 602 27.81 39.42 -7.84
C GLU A 602 27.70 40.75 -8.61
N PHE A 603 26.52 41.33 -8.77
CA PHE A 603 26.36 42.63 -9.43
C PHE A 603 26.88 43.83 -8.60
N ARG A 604 26.82 43.75 -7.27
CA ARG A 604 27.30 44.82 -6.37
C ARG A 604 28.83 44.98 -6.38
N ASN A 605 29.56 43.91 -6.67
CA ASN A 605 31.03 43.92 -6.75
C ASN A 605 31.59 44.59 -8.01
N TYR A 606 30.76 44.89 -9.01
CA TYR A 606 31.19 45.46 -10.30
C TYR A 606 30.73 46.92 -10.53
N GLY A 607 30.37 47.65 -9.47
CA GLY A 607 30.34 49.12 -9.50
C GLY A 607 29.05 49.78 -9.98
N VAL A 608 27.91 49.10 -9.97
CA VAL A 608 26.60 49.75 -10.20
C VAL A 608 26.06 50.25 -8.86
N ALA A 609 26.27 51.53 -8.57
CA ALA A 609 25.65 52.20 -7.44
C ALA A 609 24.13 52.25 -7.65
N ALA A 610 23.37 51.76 -6.68
CA ALA A 610 21.94 51.99 -6.62
C ALA A 610 21.70 53.49 -6.41
N ALA A 611 21.03 54.15 -7.36
CA ALA A 611 20.54 55.50 -7.17
C ALA A 611 19.33 55.46 -6.22
N GLU A 612 19.41 56.22 -5.14
CA GLU A 612 18.30 56.52 -4.24
C GLU A 612 17.46 57.71 -4.77
N ASP A 613 16.19 57.67 -4.37
CA ASP A 613 15.19 58.74 -4.24
C ASP A 613 14.46 59.35 -5.46
N SER A 614 13.13 59.19 -5.52
CA SER A 614 12.17 60.25 -5.12
C SER A 614 10.71 59.93 -5.57
N GLU A 615 9.77 60.40 -4.75
CA GLU A 615 8.33 60.17 -4.80
C GLU A 615 7.61 60.78 -6.03
N THR A 616 6.51 60.16 -6.48
CA THR A 616 5.20 60.83 -6.60
C THR A 616 4.07 59.82 -6.82
N GLY A 617 2.93 60.11 -6.22
CA GLY A 617 1.87 59.13 -5.96
C GLY A 617 0.90 58.84 -7.11
N SER A 618 -0.01 57.93 -6.78
CA SER A 618 -1.34 57.75 -7.36
C SER A 618 -1.42 57.05 -8.75
N LYS A 619 -1.50 55.71 -8.72
CA LYS A 619 -2.55 54.87 -9.36
C LYS A 619 -2.05 53.42 -9.50
N THR A 620 -1.95 52.67 -8.40
CA THR A 620 -1.63 51.23 -8.51
C THR A 620 -2.25 50.40 -7.40
N GLU A 621 -3.58 50.48 -7.25
CA GLU A 621 -4.31 49.57 -6.35
C GLU A 621 -5.08 48.44 -7.06
N GLU A 622 -4.93 48.27 -8.40
CA GLU A 622 -5.69 47.24 -9.13
C GLU A 622 -4.90 46.28 -10.04
N ARG A 623 -3.56 46.26 -10.01
CA ARG A 623 -2.77 45.36 -10.88
C ARG A 623 -1.69 44.58 -10.15
N LYS A 624 -2.07 43.84 -9.10
CA LYS A 624 -1.20 42.88 -8.39
C LYS A 624 -1.77 41.45 -8.32
N ARG A 625 -2.59 41.05 -9.30
CA ARG A 625 -3.08 39.67 -9.42
C ARG A 625 -2.97 39.19 -10.87
N ALA A 626 -2.49 37.96 -11.02
CA ALA A 626 -2.17 37.21 -12.25
C ALA A 626 -0.73 37.41 -12.77
N GLY A 627 0.02 36.30 -12.83
CA GLY A 627 1.30 36.23 -13.55
C GLY A 627 1.04 36.44 -15.04
N SER A 628 1.94 37.14 -15.72
CA SER A 628 1.68 37.58 -17.10
C SER A 628 1.68 36.40 -18.07
N VAL A 629 0.95 36.53 -19.18
CA VAL A 629 0.98 35.56 -20.29
C VAL A 629 2.42 35.36 -20.78
N ILE A 630 3.22 36.42 -20.76
CA ILE A 630 4.64 36.41 -21.12
C ILE A 630 5.44 35.52 -20.16
N GLU A 631 5.23 35.68 -18.84
CA GLU A 631 5.88 34.85 -17.81
C GLU A 631 5.52 33.36 -17.97
N TYR A 632 4.29 33.07 -18.40
CA TYR A 632 3.84 31.71 -18.67
C TYR A 632 4.49 31.10 -19.91
N MET A 633 4.62 31.87 -21.01
CA MET A 633 5.25 31.42 -22.25
C MET A 633 6.74 31.14 -22.05
N LEU A 634 7.44 32.00 -21.30
CA LEU A 634 8.86 31.84 -20.96
C LEU A 634 9.14 30.60 -20.11
N LYS A 635 8.18 30.22 -19.28
CA LYS A 635 8.33 29.13 -18.31
C LYS A 635 8.14 27.75 -18.94
N TYR A 636 7.39 27.64 -20.03
CA TYR A 636 6.83 26.37 -20.49
C TYR A 636 7.20 25.95 -21.91
N ASP A 637 8.15 26.64 -22.55
CA ASP A 637 8.74 26.30 -23.86
C ASP A 637 7.70 25.77 -24.88
N LEU A 638 6.68 26.61 -25.13
CA LEU A 638 5.55 26.28 -25.99
C LEU A 638 5.98 26.12 -27.44
N ASP A 639 5.38 25.18 -28.16
CA ASP A 639 5.63 25.00 -29.58
C ASP A 639 5.09 26.17 -30.41
N SER A 640 5.60 26.31 -31.64
CA SER A 640 5.23 27.41 -32.54
C SER A 640 3.73 27.47 -32.88
N ALA A 641 3.00 26.36 -32.81
CA ALA A 641 1.56 26.30 -33.06
C ALA A 641 0.76 26.77 -31.82
N GLN A 642 1.17 26.40 -30.62
CA GLN A 642 0.62 26.87 -29.35
C GLN A 642 0.85 28.38 -29.15
N GLN A 643 2.03 28.88 -29.53
CA GLN A 643 2.32 30.32 -29.49
C GLN A 643 1.41 31.12 -30.44
N LYS A 644 1.07 30.56 -31.60
CA LYS A 644 0.15 31.18 -32.55
C LYS A 644 -1.27 31.33 -31.97
N GLU A 645 -1.71 30.35 -31.19
CA GLU A 645 -3.00 30.38 -30.49
C GLU A 645 -3.06 31.46 -29.39
N VAL A 646 -1.93 31.76 -28.74
CA VAL A 646 -1.82 32.91 -27.83
C VAL A 646 -1.94 34.22 -28.59
N GLN A 647 -1.23 34.36 -29.72
CA GLN A 647 -1.29 35.56 -30.56
C GLN A 647 -2.71 35.80 -31.12
N GLU A 648 -3.41 34.75 -31.52
CA GLU A 648 -4.79 34.84 -31.99
C GLU A 648 -5.78 35.22 -30.87
N GLY A 649 -5.56 34.79 -29.62
CA GLY A 649 -6.33 35.25 -28.47
C GLY A 649 -6.15 36.75 -28.19
N ILE A 650 -4.91 37.23 -28.26
CA ILE A 650 -4.60 38.67 -28.10
C ILE A 650 -5.28 39.48 -29.23
N ARG A 651 -5.22 39.00 -30.48
CA ARG A 651 -5.88 39.65 -31.63
C ARG A 651 -7.39 39.67 -31.51
N ALA A 652 -7.99 38.70 -30.82
CA ALA A 652 -9.41 38.64 -30.55
C ALA A 652 -9.85 39.50 -29.35
N GLY A 653 -8.94 40.25 -28.73
CA GLY A 653 -9.25 41.16 -27.63
C GLY A 653 -9.41 40.49 -26.27
N LEU A 654 -8.98 39.22 -26.12
CA LEU A 654 -9.06 38.51 -24.85
C LEU A 654 -8.09 39.12 -23.81
N SER A 655 -8.54 39.23 -22.57
CA SER A 655 -7.72 39.69 -21.45
C SER A 655 -6.62 38.67 -21.08
N GLU A 656 -5.55 39.11 -20.39
CA GLU A 656 -4.48 38.20 -19.97
C GLU A 656 -4.99 37.03 -19.12
N GLN A 657 -6.01 37.27 -18.29
CA GLN A 657 -6.63 36.23 -17.45
C GLN A 657 -7.39 35.20 -18.31
N GLU A 658 -8.06 35.65 -19.38
CA GLU A 658 -8.75 34.77 -20.33
C GLU A 658 -7.78 33.91 -21.14
N ILE A 659 -6.65 34.50 -21.55
CA ILE A 659 -5.61 33.77 -22.25
C ILE A 659 -5.00 32.68 -21.35
N LEU A 660 -4.76 32.98 -20.07
CA LEU A 660 -4.24 32.00 -19.09
C LEU A 660 -5.20 30.85 -18.77
N LEU A 661 -6.49 30.96 -19.10
CA LEU A 661 -7.47 29.88 -18.94
C LEU A 661 -7.20 28.73 -19.92
N TYR A 662 -6.87 29.06 -21.18
CA TYR A 662 -6.61 28.06 -22.22
C TYR A 662 -5.12 27.86 -22.51
N LEU A 663 -4.25 28.75 -22.04
CA LEU A 663 -2.79 28.59 -22.13
C LEU A 663 -2.30 27.59 -21.08
N LYS A 664 -2.26 26.30 -21.44
CA LYS A 664 -1.68 25.22 -20.63
C LYS A 664 -0.62 24.46 -21.44
N PRO A 665 0.56 24.16 -20.87
CA PRO A 665 1.66 23.51 -21.60
C PRO A 665 1.32 22.12 -22.14
N PHE A 666 0.35 21.44 -21.51
CA PHE A 666 -0.10 20.11 -21.89
C PHE A 666 -1.29 20.10 -22.85
N TYR A 667 -1.82 21.26 -23.25
CA TYR A 667 -2.87 21.33 -24.27
C TYR A 667 -2.25 21.36 -25.67
N THR A 668 -2.77 20.55 -26.59
CA THR A 668 -2.40 20.68 -28.00
C THR A 668 -2.90 22.03 -28.54
N SER A 669 -2.31 22.51 -29.64
CA SER A 669 -2.78 23.74 -30.31
C SER A 669 -4.27 23.67 -30.70
N GLU A 670 -4.77 22.50 -31.06
CA GLU A 670 -6.18 22.26 -31.37
C GLU A 670 -7.09 22.41 -30.12
N GLN A 671 -6.66 21.88 -28.97
CA GLN A 671 -7.38 22.04 -27.70
C GLN A 671 -7.35 23.49 -27.19
N MET A 672 -6.25 24.21 -27.43
CA MET A 672 -6.16 25.64 -27.15
C MET A 672 -7.12 26.44 -28.01
N ARG A 673 -7.23 26.09 -29.29
CA ARG A 673 -8.14 26.73 -30.25
C ARG A 673 -9.61 26.54 -29.89
N GLU A 674 -10.04 25.31 -29.60
CA GLU A 674 -11.43 25.02 -29.19
C GLU A 674 -11.84 25.83 -27.96
N ARG A 675 -10.95 25.92 -26.96
CA ARG A 675 -11.20 26.66 -25.73
C ARG A 675 -11.18 28.16 -25.92
N ARG A 676 -10.29 28.68 -26.77
CA ARG A 676 -10.29 30.08 -27.16
C ARG A 676 -11.60 30.47 -27.84
N LEU A 677 -12.10 29.66 -28.76
CA LEU A 677 -13.38 29.89 -29.44
C LEU A 677 -14.56 29.85 -28.46
N LEU A 678 -14.56 28.91 -27.53
CA LEU A 678 -15.57 28.86 -26.45
C LEU A 678 -15.55 30.10 -25.57
N ILE A 679 -14.37 30.61 -25.22
CA ILE A 679 -14.22 31.84 -24.43
C ILE A 679 -14.71 33.04 -25.23
N GLN A 680 -14.43 33.10 -26.54
CA GLN A 680 -14.91 34.16 -27.42
C GLN A 680 -16.43 34.14 -27.60
N GLU A 681 -17.03 32.96 -27.73
CA GLU A 681 -18.49 32.78 -27.83
C GLU A 681 -19.21 33.12 -26.53
N PHE A 682 -18.53 33.02 -25.39
CA PHE A 682 -19.06 33.40 -24.09
C PHE A 682 -18.96 34.90 -23.79
N LEU A 683 -18.09 35.62 -24.51
CA LEU A 683 -17.79 37.04 -24.31
C LEU A 683 -18.36 37.95 -25.41
N GLY A 684 -18.68 37.40 -26.58
CA GLY A 684 -19.41 38.06 -27.67
C GLY A 684 -20.91 37.88 -27.54
#